data_AF-A6FZ59-F1
#
_entry.id   AF-A6FZ59-F1
#
_cell.length_a   1.000
_cell.length_b   1.000
_cell.length_c   1.000
_cell.angle_alpha   90.00
_cell.angle_beta   90.00
_cell.angle_gamma   90.00
#
_symmetry.space_group_name_H-M   'P 1'
#
loop_
_entity.id
_entity.type
_entity.pdbx_description
1 polymer ?
#
loop_
_entity_poly.entity_id
_entity_poly.type
_entity_poly.pdbx_seq_one_letter_code
_entity_poly.pdbx_strand_id
1 'polypeptide(L)'
;MSLAVVFPGQGAQRRGMGKGLFERHRELVRTADAVLGYSIEELCLRDPRRELSRTLFTQPALFVVNALHWLEVRGEHGNGRAPALFAGHSLGEYNALWAAGAFDFETGVRLVQRRAQLMDQAADGGMAAVLGIDADAVRAVLARSGAQTVDVANLNGPTQTVISGPTAEIARLKPIFEAEPIRAYAVLNVSAAFHSRAMRPAQDAFARFLEGFELRAPASPVIANVSAQPYTEATVAAWLSEQIAGAVRWVESVHHMLDVGVTEFLECGPGDVLTKMIRRIQEAPRPKVVAAPKVEPTPKVEVAPEVEATPKVEPRPVRRPSTKLPRVRVLPVGGRAKPRTPERETPRGRMTPKIRSLGSGRPAPAPAPAPAPAKLDAAALGDPAFQAAHRVRLAYASGSMYRAIASPALVARMGKARLLSFLGTGGLSLAEIDGAVDAVQAELGTDGIYGCNLLAHPDDAARELAEVELFLRKGVHTLEASAFMQVSPALVCFRLRGARRGAQGEVVAARRVVAKVSRPEVAAQLMAPAPAELLDALVREGKLSATEAALGRELPLCHDLTVEADSGGHTDMGSLPTLLPAIASLRDAAMAARPHPERVRVGAAGGIGTPSAAFAAFMLGADYVLTGSINQCTPEAGTSDAVKDILATLDVADTDYAPAGDMFELGSRVQVARKGLLFPVRANKLYDLYRLHERIEDIAPATLRRIERNYFKRSVDEVWAECERWYGEHRPELLARAAASPKQRMAMIFKWYFAHTSRLALTGAAEQRSDYQVHCGPSMGAFNQWVRGTALEPWRARHVDQIADALMEGAAALLRERLGPWLGRASTSEGGSLPAVPRLGS
;
A
#
# COMPACT_ATOMS: atom_id res chain seq x y z
N MET A 1 28.42 -22.14 32.51
CA MET A 1 28.22 -21.36 31.27
C MET A 1 27.29 -20.19 31.58
N SER A 2 27.58 -19.00 31.07
CA SER A 2 26.80 -17.78 31.29
C SER A 2 25.86 -17.55 30.10
N LEU A 3 24.57 -17.38 30.40
CA LEU A 3 23.50 -17.20 29.40
C LEU A 3 23.15 -15.71 29.29
N ALA A 4 23.14 -15.18 28.07
CA ALA A 4 22.54 -13.88 27.77
C ALA A 4 21.20 -14.06 27.04
N VAL A 5 20.18 -13.31 27.46
CA VAL A 5 18.89 -13.26 26.77
C VAL A 5 18.83 -11.98 25.93
N VAL A 6 18.54 -12.14 24.64
CA VAL A 6 18.55 -11.03 23.68
C VAL A 6 17.20 -10.84 23.01
N PHE A 7 16.81 -9.58 22.78
CA PHE A 7 15.50 -9.23 22.23
C PHE A 7 15.63 -8.52 20.87
N PRO A 8 14.98 -9.00 19.80
CA PRO A 8 15.06 -8.38 18.49
C PRO A 8 14.22 -7.10 18.42
N GLY A 9 14.65 -6.16 17.57
CA GLY A 9 13.94 -4.92 17.28
C GLY A 9 13.15 -4.95 15.98
N GLN A 10 12.84 -3.76 15.47
CA GLN A 10 12.15 -3.56 14.20
C GLN A 10 12.94 -4.21 13.04
N GLY A 11 12.22 -4.96 12.21
CA GLY A 11 12.76 -5.87 11.20
C GLY A 11 12.41 -7.34 11.45
N ALA A 12 12.10 -7.71 12.71
CA ALA A 12 11.71 -9.07 13.09
C ALA A 12 10.19 -9.34 12.96
N GLN A 13 9.37 -8.30 12.80
CA GLN A 13 7.92 -8.42 12.74
C GLN A 13 7.47 -9.22 11.51
N ARG A 14 6.45 -10.07 11.70
CA ARG A 14 5.79 -10.79 10.62
C ARG A 14 4.35 -11.10 11.01
N ARG A 15 3.44 -11.06 10.04
CA ARG A 15 2.07 -11.53 10.25
C ARG A 15 2.07 -12.99 10.74
N GLY A 16 1.28 -13.27 11.75
CA GLY A 16 1.22 -14.57 12.43
C GLY A 16 2.19 -14.72 13.60
N MET A 17 3.00 -13.70 13.92
CA MET A 17 3.80 -13.70 15.15
C MET A 17 2.90 -13.67 16.39
N GLY A 18 3.36 -14.23 17.51
CA GLY A 18 2.55 -14.30 18.73
C GLY A 18 1.45 -15.37 18.72
N LYS A 19 1.31 -16.16 17.65
CA LYS A 19 0.32 -17.24 17.59
C LYS A 19 0.50 -18.22 18.76
N GLY A 20 -0.58 -18.47 19.49
CA GLY A 20 -0.59 -19.29 20.70
C GLY A 20 -0.14 -18.54 21.97
N LEU A 21 0.73 -17.53 21.86
CA LEU A 21 1.17 -16.71 23.00
C LEU A 21 0.03 -15.82 23.53
N PHE A 22 -0.73 -15.20 22.62
CA PHE A 22 -1.84 -14.31 23.01
C PHE A 22 -2.94 -15.04 23.80
N GLU A 23 -3.24 -16.29 23.41
CA GLU A 23 -4.24 -17.11 24.08
C GLU A 23 -3.81 -17.55 25.49
N ARG A 24 -2.51 -17.73 25.73
CA ARG A 24 -1.94 -18.14 27.02
C ARG A 24 -1.72 -16.97 27.98
N HIS A 25 -1.50 -15.77 27.45
CA HIS A 25 -1.27 -14.56 28.24
C HIS A 25 -2.37 -13.50 28.09
N ARG A 26 -3.65 -13.91 28.13
CA ARG A 26 -4.80 -13.02 27.84
C ARG A 26 -4.87 -11.76 28.70
N GLU A 27 -4.39 -11.82 29.94
CA GLU A 27 -4.45 -10.68 30.84
C GLU A 27 -3.48 -9.57 30.41
N LEU A 28 -2.22 -9.91 30.11
CA LEU A 28 -1.25 -8.98 29.52
C LEU A 28 -1.69 -8.46 28.15
N VAL A 29 -2.31 -9.31 27.33
CA VAL A 29 -2.89 -8.89 26.04
C VAL A 29 -3.97 -7.82 26.25
N ARG A 30 -4.88 -8.00 27.21
CA ARG A 30 -5.89 -6.99 27.54
C ARG A 30 -5.27 -5.69 28.05
N THR A 31 -4.22 -5.77 28.86
CA THR A 31 -3.48 -4.58 29.33
C THR A 31 -2.86 -3.83 28.16
N ALA A 32 -2.22 -4.54 27.24
CA ALA A 32 -1.68 -3.95 26.03
C ALA A 32 -2.78 -3.30 25.17
N ASP A 33 -3.87 -4.02 24.91
CA ASP A 33 -5.01 -3.51 24.12
C ASP A 33 -5.62 -2.25 24.73
N ALA A 34 -5.74 -2.20 26.06
CA ALA A 34 -6.25 -1.03 26.78
C ALA A 34 -5.35 0.20 26.65
N VAL A 35 -4.03 0.02 26.69
CA VAL A 35 -3.06 1.11 26.47
C VAL A 35 -3.03 1.53 25.00
N LEU A 36 -3.08 0.57 24.09
CA LEU A 36 -2.91 0.81 22.65
C LEU A 36 -4.17 1.34 21.96
N GLY A 37 -5.35 1.02 22.49
CA GLY A 37 -6.65 1.38 21.91
C GLY A 37 -7.04 0.52 20.70
N TYR A 38 -6.34 -0.59 20.46
CA TYR A 38 -6.63 -1.57 19.42
C TYR A 38 -6.16 -2.96 19.83
N SER A 39 -6.65 -4.01 19.15
CA SER A 39 -6.26 -5.38 19.47
C SER A 39 -4.87 -5.72 18.92
N ILE A 40 -3.92 -5.99 19.81
CA ILE A 40 -2.55 -6.41 19.45
C ILE A 40 -2.55 -7.80 18.83
N GLU A 41 -3.45 -8.68 19.28
CA GLU A 41 -3.63 -10.03 18.72
C GLU A 41 -4.11 -9.96 17.27
N GLU A 42 -5.15 -9.15 17.00
CA GLU A 42 -5.67 -9.00 15.65
C GLU A 42 -4.62 -8.39 14.70
N LEU A 43 -3.93 -7.34 15.15
CA LEU A 43 -2.83 -6.73 14.42
C LEU A 43 -1.74 -7.75 14.08
N CYS A 44 -1.28 -8.52 15.06
CA CYS A 44 -0.17 -9.46 14.85
C CYS A 44 -0.57 -10.68 14.02
N LEU A 45 -1.75 -11.26 14.25
CA LEU A 45 -2.15 -12.52 13.61
C LEU A 45 -2.75 -12.33 12.22
N ARG A 46 -3.56 -11.29 12.04
CA ARG A 46 -4.37 -11.08 10.83
C ARG A 46 -3.94 -9.86 10.05
N ASP A 47 -3.53 -8.80 10.75
CA ASP A 47 -3.13 -7.51 10.18
C ASP A 47 -4.14 -7.00 9.12
N PRO A 48 -5.44 -6.91 9.46
CA PRO A 48 -6.50 -6.68 8.47
C PRO A 48 -6.38 -5.32 7.78
N ARG A 49 -5.75 -4.34 8.45
CA ARG A 49 -5.53 -2.99 7.94
C ARG A 49 -4.13 -2.78 7.32
N ARG A 50 -3.28 -3.83 7.30
CA ARG A 50 -1.87 -3.77 6.83
C ARG A 50 -1.04 -2.71 7.53
N GLU A 51 -1.22 -2.59 8.83
CA GLU A 51 -0.58 -1.57 9.65
C GLU A 51 0.65 -2.12 10.37
N LEU A 52 0.82 -3.44 10.46
CA LEU A 52 1.92 -4.06 11.20
C LEU A 52 3.32 -3.65 10.71
N SER A 53 3.46 -3.14 9.48
CA SER A 53 4.73 -2.63 8.96
C SER A 53 5.00 -1.16 9.29
N ARG A 54 4.01 -0.40 9.77
CA ARG A 54 4.16 1.01 10.13
C ARG A 54 4.78 1.12 11.51
N THR A 55 5.81 1.96 11.67
CA THR A 55 6.56 2.12 12.92
C THR A 55 5.67 2.30 14.15
N LEU A 56 4.60 3.10 14.02
CA LEU A 56 3.57 3.32 15.05
C LEU A 56 2.98 2.03 15.65
N PHE A 57 2.84 0.97 14.84
CA PHE A 57 2.23 -0.31 15.22
C PHE A 57 3.27 -1.42 15.38
N THR A 58 4.32 -1.41 14.56
CA THR A 58 5.42 -2.38 14.61
C THR A 58 6.07 -2.44 15.98
N GLN A 59 6.38 -1.28 16.57
CA GLN A 59 7.13 -1.24 17.81
C GLN A 59 6.35 -1.79 19.01
N PRO A 60 5.10 -1.36 19.28
CA PRO A 60 4.29 -1.98 20.34
C PRO A 60 4.06 -3.48 20.11
N ALA A 61 3.81 -3.89 18.86
CA ALA A 61 3.59 -5.28 18.51
C ALA A 61 4.79 -6.17 18.85
N LEU A 62 6.00 -5.74 18.49
CA LEU A 62 7.23 -6.45 18.82
C LEU A 62 7.49 -6.46 20.32
N PHE A 63 7.31 -5.35 21.04
CA PHE A 63 7.49 -5.31 22.48
C PHE A 63 6.60 -6.35 23.18
N VAL A 64 5.30 -6.37 22.84
CA VAL A 64 4.35 -7.32 23.43
C VAL A 64 4.74 -8.75 23.10
N VAL A 65 4.98 -9.09 21.83
CA VAL A 65 5.31 -10.46 21.43
C VAL A 65 6.62 -10.96 22.03
N ASN A 66 7.66 -10.12 22.07
CA ASN A 66 8.94 -10.42 22.71
C ASN A 66 8.75 -10.69 24.22
N ALA A 67 7.95 -9.87 24.89
CA ALA A 67 7.66 -10.02 26.30
C ALA A 67 6.92 -11.33 26.62
N LEU A 68 5.88 -11.66 25.84
CA LEU A 68 5.14 -12.92 25.99
C LEU A 68 6.05 -14.13 25.74
N HIS A 69 6.90 -14.07 24.71
CA HIS A 69 7.84 -15.14 24.41
C HIS A 69 8.83 -15.36 25.57
N TRP A 70 9.35 -14.28 26.18
CA TRP A 70 10.20 -14.41 27.37
C TRP A 70 9.49 -15.06 28.56
N LEU A 71 8.21 -14.77 28.78
CA LEU A 71 7.46 -15.39 29.88
C LEU A 71 7.31 -16.90 29.70
N GLU A 72 7.05 -17.37 28.48
CA GLU A 72 7.03 -18.81 28.17
C GLU A 72 8.41 -19.42 28.40
N VAL A 73 9.45 -18.84 27.83
CA VAL A 73 10.80 -19.40 27.88
C VAL A 73 11.34 -19.41 29.30
N ARG A 74 11.11 -18.37 30.11
CA ARG A 74 11.50 -18.38 31.53
C ARG A 74 10.67 -19.39 32.35
N GLY A 75 9.41 -19.65 31.96
CA GLY A 75 8.52 -20.60 32.61
C GLY A 75 8.89 -22.05 32.32
N GLU A 76 9.19 -22.37 31.06
CA GLU A 76 9.64 -23.69 30.60
C GLU A 76 11.04 -24.03 31.11
N HIS A 77 11.91 -23.03 31.33
CA HIS A 77 13.22 -23.19 31.95
C HIS A 77 13.21 -23.07 33.49
N GLY A 78 12.10 -23.44 34.14
CA GLY A 78 11.92 -23.52 35.60
C GLY A 78 12.92 -24.41 36.38
N ASN A 79 13.97 -24.90 35.72
CA ASN A 79 15.13 -25.60 36.32
C ASN A 79 16.31 -24.66 36.67
N GLY A 80 16.09 -23.35 36.85
CA GLY A 80 16.97 -22.54 37.71
C GLY A 80 18.24 -21.92 37.10
N ARG A 81 18.35 -21.74 35.78
CA ARG A 81 19.45 -20.92 35.20
C ARG A 81 18.98 -19.49 34.95
N ALA A 82 19.17 -18.62 35.94
CA ALA A 82 18.93 -17.19 35.77
C ALA A 82 19.84 -16.63 34.64
N PRO A 83 19.33 -15.78 33.73
CA PRO A 83 20.17 -15.07 32.77
C PRO A 83 21.21 -14.25 33.52
N ALA A 84 22.46 -14.34 33.08
CA ALA A 84 23.53 -13.53 33.67
C ALA A 84 23.43 -12.08 33.19
N LEU A 85 22.82 -11.86 32.03
CA LEU A 85 22.76 -10.56 31.37
C LEU A 85 21.65 -10.53 30.31
N PHE A 86 21.11 -9.34 30.04
CA PHE A 86 20.17 -9.08 28.97
C PHE A 86 20.71 -8.04 27.99
N ALA A 87 20.27 -8.12 26.74
CA ALA A 87 20.50 -7.08 25.75
C ALA A 87 19.34 -7.03 24.76
N GLY A 88 19.19 -5.94 24.03
CA GLY A 88 18.20 -5.88 22.96
C GLY A 88 18.64 -4.96 21.86
N HIS A 89 18.24 -5.27 20.63
CA HIS A 89 18.62 -4.46 19.48
C HIS A 89 17.56 -3.39 19.22
N SER A 90 17.95 -2.11 19.27
CA SER A 90 17.06 -0.97 19.13
C SER A 90 15.85 -1.09 20.08
N LEU A 91 14.63 -1.21 19.55
CA LEU A 91 13.41 -1.45 20.32
C LEU A 91 13.54 -2.60 21.35
N GLY A 92 14.26 -3.67 21.03
CA GLY A 92 14.42 -4.81 21.94
C GLY A 92 15.07 -4.44 23.29
N GLU A 93 15.79 -3.31 23.37
CA GLU A 93 16.35 -2.80 24.62
C GLU A 93 15.27 -2.55 25.69
N TYR A 94 14.08 -2.14 25.28
CA TYR A 94 12.94 -1.95 26.18
C TYR A 94 12.46 -3.29 26.77
N ASN A 95 12.48 -4.37 25.97
CA ASN A 95 12.20 -5.71 26.47
C ASN A 95 13.28 -6.19 27.46
N ALA A 96 14.55 -5.88 27.19
CA ALA A 96 15.66 -6.25 28.07
C ALA A 96 15.56 -5.57 29.44
N LEU A 97 15.27 -4.27 29.47
CA LEU A 97 15.05 -3.51 30.71
C LEU A 97 13.81 -3.99 31.48
N TRP A 98 12.71 -4.27 30.78
CA TRP A 98 11.52 -4.87 31.39
C TRP A 98 11.81 -6.25 31.98
N ALA A 99 12.48 -7.14 31.23
CA ALA A 99 12.82 -8.48 31.67
C ALA A 99 13.75 -8.48 32.90
N ALA A 100 14.60 -7.46 33.01
CA ALA A 100 15.48 -7.21 34.15
C ALA A 100 14.80 -6.41 35.29
N GLY A 101 13.52 -6.05 35.16
CA GLY A 101 12.73 -5.44 36.25
C GLY A 101 12.88 -3.92 36.41
N ALA A 102 13.39 -3.20 35.41
CA ALA A 102 13.52 -1.74 35.47
C ALA A 102 12.14 -1.02 35.50
N PHE A 103 11.11 -1.63 34.92
CA PHE A 103 9.72 -1.15 34.91
C PHE A 103 8.75 -2.31 34.66
N ASP A 104 7.45 -2.09 34.93
CA ASP A 104 6.41 -3.10 34.69
C ASP A 104 5.96 -3.20 33.22
N PHE A 105 5.15 -4.21 32.89
CA PHE A 105 4.73 -4.47 31.52
C PHE A 105 3.91 -3.31 30.92
N GLU A 106 2.95 -2.77 31.67
CA GLU A 106 2.09 -1.68 31.20
C GLU A 106 2.91 -0.43 30.89
N THR A 107 3.84 -0.07 31.79
CA THR A 107 4.81 1.01 31.58
C THR A 107 5.60 0.76 30.31
N GLY A 108 6.13 -0.45 30.12
CA GLY A 108 6.84 -0.81 28.89
C GLY A 108 6.01 -0.60 27.61
N VAL A 109 4.73 -1.00 27.60
CA VAL A 109 3.82 -0.75 26.47
C VAL A 109 3.63 0.76 26.24
N ARG A 110 3.43 1.56 27.30
CA ARG A 110 3.27 3.02 27.21
C ARG A 110 4.53 3.71 26.67
N LEU A 111 5.70 3.33 27.17
CA LEU A 111 6.99 3.84 26.72
C LEU A 111 7.21 3.54 25.23
N VAL A 112 6.99 2.29 24.81
CA VAL A 112 7.16 1.89 23.42
C VAL A 112 6.12 2.53 22.51
N GLN A 113 4.86 2.64 22.93
CA GLN A 113 3.82 3.36 22.18
C GLN A 113 4.23 4.81 21.94
N ARG A 114 4.72 5.50 22.98
CA ARG A 114 5.14 6.89 22.86
C ARG A 114 6.39 7.05 21.99
N ARG A 115 7.38 6.17 22.14
CA ARG A 115 8.56 6.12 21.27
C ARG A 115 8.15 5.95 19.81
N ALA A 116 7.25 5.01 19.53
CA ALA A 116 6.76 4.73 18.19
C ALA A 116 6.08 5.96 17.58
N GLN A 117 5.19 6.63 18.32
CA GLN A 117 4.53 7.87 17.89
C GLN A 117 5.54 8.97 17.54
N LEU A 118 6.52 9.23 18.42
CA LEU A 118 7.50 10.29 18.22
C LEU A 118 8.43 10.00 17.04
N MET A 119 8.84 8.74 16.87
CA MET A 119 9.67 8.34 15.73
C MET A 119 8.88 8.34 14.40
N ASP A 120 7.60 7.96 14.41
CA ASP A 120 6.73 7.96 13.23
C ASP A 120 6.41 9.39 12.73
N GLN A 121 6.45 10.40 13.61
CA GLN A 121 6.25 11.81 13.26
C GLN A 121 7.41 12.44 12.47
N ALA A 122 8.59 11.84 12.51
CA ALA A 122 9.72 12.36 11.76
C ALA A 122 9.56 12.03 10.26
N ALA A 123 9.71 13.05 9.42
CA ALA A 123 9.56 12.96 7.97
C ALA A 123 10.90 13.13 7.23
N ASP A 124 10.87 12.91 5.92
CA ASP A 124 11.94 13.23 4.94
C ASP A 124 13.30 12.52 5.17
N GLY A 125 13.35 11.52 6.05
CA GLY A 125 14.54 10.73 6.33
C GLY A 125 14.45 9.29 5.78
N GLY A 126 15.60 8.72 5.46
CA GLY A 126 15.72 7.32 5.06
C GLY A 126 16.89 6.64 5.75
N MET A 127 16.98 5.32 5.55
CA MET A 127 18.10 4.51 6.04
C MET A 127 18.55 3.54 4.95
N ALA A 128 19.83 3.18 4.95
CA ALA A 128 20.38 2.15 4.08
C ALA A 128 21.38 1.25 4.81
N ALA A 129 21.29 -0.06 4.56
CA ALA A 129 22.30 -1.02 5.00
C ALA A 129 23.42 -1.11 3.97
N VAL A 130 24.64 -0.86 4.42
CA VAL A 130 25.89 -1.06 3.68
C VAL A 130 26.49 -2.39 4.13
N LEU A 131 26.62 -3.33 3.19
CA LEU A 131 27.09 -4.69 3.44
C LEU A 131 28.43 -4.93 2.76
N GLY A 132 29.36 -5.62 3.43
CA GLY A 132 30.60 -6.16 2.83
C GLY A 132 31.88 -5.41 3.19
N ILE A 133 31.79 -4.22 3.80
CA ILE A 133 32.92 -3.46 4.32
C ILE A 133 32.69 -3.12 5.80
N ASP A 134 33.77 -2.87 6.54
CA ASP A 134 33.70 -2.48 7.95
C ASP A 134 33.19 -1.05 8.16
N ALA A 135 32.93 -0.71 9.41
CA ALA A 135 32.37 0.59 9.79
C ALA A 135 33.32 1.76 9.52
N ASP A 136 34.64 1.56 9.60
CA ASP A 136 35.62 2.62 9.38
C ASP A 136 35.71 2.96 7.89
N ALA A 137 35.66 1.94 7.02
CA ALA A 137 35.52 2.12 5.59
C ALA A 137 34.22 2.88 5.26
N VAL A 138 33.09 2.53 5.87
CA VAL A 138 31.83 3.29 5.71
C VAL A 138 31.99 4.75 6.11
N ARG A 139 32.61 5.02 7.27
CA ARG A 139 32.88 6.41 7.72
C ARG A 139 33.79 7.16 6.77
N ALA A 140 34.82 6.53 6.22
CA ALA A 140 35.72 7.13 5.24
C ALA A 140 34.98 7.49 3.94
N VAL A 141 34.05 6.64 3.48
CA VAL A 141 33.20 6.91 2.31
C VAL A 141 32.26 8.09 2.56
N LEU A 142 31.63 8.15 3.74
CA LEU A 142 30.78 9.29 4.12
C LEU A 142 31.58 10.60 4.17
N ALA A 143 32.80 10.56 4.73
CA ALA A 143 33.67 11.73 4.80
C ALA A 143 34.12 12.22 3.41
N ARG A 144 34.59 11.32 2.53
CA ARG A 144 35.06 11.69 1.18
C ARG A 144 33.92 12.17 0.26
N SER A 145 32.69 11.73 0.52
CA SER A 145 31.50 12.06 -0.29
C SER A 145 30.80 13.36 0.14
N GLY A 146 31.31 14.02 1.18
CA GLY A 146 30.74 15.26 1.72
C GLY A 146 29.39 15.10 2.41
N ALA A 147 28.99 13.87 2.76
CA ALA A 147 27.68 13.56 3.33
C ALA A 147 27.59 13.93 4.82
N GLN A 148 27.62 15.23 5.12
CA GLN A 148 27.66 15.75 6.51
C GLN A 148 26.36 15.58 7.29
N THR A 149 25.25 15.28 6.61
CA THR A 149 23.90 15.11 7.18
C THR A 149 23.50 13.64 7.36
N VAL A 150 24.42 12.70 7.11
CA VAL A 150 24.19 11.26 7.24
C VAL A 150 24.99 10.73 8.44
N ASP A 151 24.29 10.02 9.33
CA ASP A 151 24.86 9.41 10.52
C ASP A 151 24.90 7.87 10.38
N VAL A 152 25.86 7.24 11.06
CA VAL A 152 25.88 5.79 11.25
C VAL A 152 24.85 5.43 12.32
N ALA A 153 23.74 4.81 11.91
CA ALA A 153 22.62 4.45 12.76
C ALA A 153 22.82 3.12 13.49
N ASN A 154 23.39 2.11 12.83
CA ASN A 154 23.60 0.80 13.45
C ASN A 154 24.92 0.17 13.04
N LEU A 155 25.63 -0.39 14.02
CA LEU A 155 26.79 -1.24 13.84
C LEU A 155 26.35 -2.68 14.09
N ASN A 156 25.78 -3.30 13.06
CA ASN A 156 25.01 -4.54 13.15
C ASN A 156 25.88 -5.80 13.03
N GLY A 157 27.03 -5.69 12.38
CA GLY A 157 28.00 -6.77 12.26
C GLY A 157 29.34 -6.24 11.77
N PRO A 158 30.36 -7.10 11.71
CA PRO A 158 31.72 -6.72 11.31
C PRO A 158 31.78 -6.02 9.95
N THR A 159 30.89 -6.42 9.03
CA THR A 159 30.77 -5.85 7.68
C THR A 159 29.32 -5.46 7.36
N GLN A 160 28.53 -5.08 8.37
CA GLN A 160 27.14 -4.66 8.20
C GLN A 160 26.88 -3.41 9.03
N THR A 161 26.81 -2.28 8.35
CA THR A 161 26.56 -0.96 8.93
C THR A 161 25.30 -0.36 8.33
N VAL A 162 24.47 0.28 9.14
CA VAL A 162 23.30 1.03 8.66
C VAL A 162 23.60 2.51 8.77
N ILE A 163 23.36 3.25 7.70
CA ILE A 163 23.45 4.70 7.65
C ILE A 163 22.04 5.30 7.55
N SER A 164 21.89 6.54 8.02
CA SER A 164 20.61 7.22 8.11
C SER A 164 20.77 8.72 7.91
N GLY A 165 19.82 9.35 7.23
CA GLY A 165 19.87 10.78 6.93
C GLY A 165 18.76 11.19 5.97
N PRO A 166 18.81 12.39 5.39
CA PRO A 166 17.82 12.83 4.41
C PRO A 166 17.68 11.81 3.27
N THR A 167 16.44 11.56 2.83
CA THR A 167 16.15 10.55 1.79
C THR A 167 16.95 10.80 0.51
N ALA A 168 17.09 12.07 0.11
CA ALA A 168 17.89 12.46 -1.05
C ALA A 168 19.38 12.11 -0.89
N GLU A 169 19.96 12.28 0.30
CA GLU A 169 21.36 11.93 0.57
C GLU A 169 21.56 10.41 0.59
N ILE A 170 20.63 9.65 1.18
CA ILE A 170 20.67 8.18 1.15
C ILE A 170 20.59 7.65 -0.29
N ALA A 171 19.81 8.29 -1.16
CA ALA A 171 19.75 7.96 -2.59
C ALA A 171 21.04 8.37 -3.32
N ARG A 172 21.57 9.57 -3.07
CA ARG A 172 22.81 10.07 -3.67
C ARG A 172 24.03 9.21 -3.32
N LEU A 173 24.08 8.70 -2.10
CA LEU A 173 25.16 7.86 -1.60
C LEU A 173 25.19 6.46 -2.22
N LYS A 174 24.06 5.98 -2.76
CA LYS A 174 23.96 4.63 -3.35
C LYS A 174 25.02 4.36 -4.42
N PRO A 175 25.12 5.14 -5.53
CA PRO A 175 26.15 4.91 -6.54
C PRO A 175 27.59 5.11 -6.03
N ILE A 176 27.79 5.95 -5.00
CA ILE A 176 29.10 6.20 -4.40
C ILE A 176 29.56 4.95 -3.63
N PHE A 177 28.68 4.39 -2.82
CA PHE A 177 28.96 3.15 -2.09
C PHE A 177 29.05 1.95 -3.04
N GLU A 178 28.26 1.89 -4.11
CA GLU A 178 28.34 0.80 -5.11
C GLU A 178 29.63 0.83 -5.93
N ALA A 179 30.39 1.93 -5.91
CA ALA A 179 31.74 2.01 -6.48
C ALA A 179 32.83 1.50 -5.51
N GLU A 180 32.50 1.30 -4.24
CA GLU A 180 33.39 0.72 -3.22
C GLU A 180 33.26 -0.82 -3.23
N PRO A 181 34.20 -1.59 -2.64
CA PRO A 181 34.16 -3.06 -2.63
C PRO A 181 33.11 -3.62 -1.64
N ILE A 182 31.91 -3.05 -1.65
CA ILE A 182 30.77 -3.52 -0.87
C ILE A 182 30.12 -4.72 -1.57
N ARG A 183 29.45 -5.56 -0.77
CA ARG A 183 28.57 -6.63 -1.26
C ARG A 183 27.22 -6.08 -1.73
N ALA A 184 26.64 -5.11 -1.01
CA ALA A 184 25.35 -4.52 -1.36
C ALA A 184 25.08 -3.21 -0.60
N TYR A 185 24.32 -2.32 -1.25
CA TYR A 185 23.71 -1.14 -0.66
C TYR A 185 22.18 -1.28 -0.73
N ALA A 186 21.53 -1.53 0.42
CA ALA A 186 20.11 -1.81 0.50
C ALA A 186 19.36 -0.70 1.25
N VAL A 187 18.54 0.08 0.54
CA VAL A 187 17.65 1.07 1.16
C VAL A 187 16.59 0.33 1.98
N LEU A 188 16.41 0.75 3.22
CA LEU A 188 15.47 0.13 4.16
C LEU A 188 14.09 0.77 4.02
N ASN A 189 13.05 -0.05 4.14
CA ASN A 189 11.66 0.40 4.09
C ASN A 189 11.25 1.04 5.42
N VAL A 190 11.70 2.28 5.63
CA VAL A 190 11.41 3.13 6.79
C VAL A 190 11.12 4.55 6.32
N SER A 191 10.29 5.27 7.07
CA SER A 191 9.83 6.63 6.74
C SER A 191 10.69 7.75 7.31
N ALA A 192 11.70 7.42 8.13
CA ALA A 192 12.53 8.40 8.80
C ALA A 192 13.97 7.91 9.02
N ALA A 193 14.87 8.85 9.29
CA ALA A 193 16.28 8.61 9.59
C ALA A 193 16.48 8.23 11.07
N PHE A 194 16.02 7.05 11.48
CA PHE A 194 16.11 6.60 12.87
C PHE A 194 17.57 6.49 13.36
N HIS A 195 17.80 6.68 14.67
CA HIS A 195 19.14 6.60 15.28
C HIS A 195 20.14 7.60 14.69
N SER A 196 19.66 8.81 14.39
CA SER A 196 20.45 9.89 13.81
C SER A 196 20.14 11.23 14.46
N ARG A 197 20.93 12.26 14.14
CA ARG A 197 20.66 13.63 14.58
C ARG A 197 19.28 14.15 14.19
N ALA A 198 18.66 13.60 13.14
CA ALA A 198 17.31 13.98 12.72
C ALA A 198 16.24 13.61 13.77
N MET A 199 16.55 12.68 14.69
CA MET A 199 15.64 12.26 15.75
C MET A 199 15.79 13.05 17.05
N ARG A 200 16.67 14.05 17.13
CA ARG A 200 16.84 14.87 18.36
C ARG A 200 15.52 15.46 18.89
N PRO A 201 14.61 16.00 18.06
CA PRO A 201 13.32 16.46 18.56
C PRO A 201 12.48 15.35 19.21
N ALA A 202 12.52 14.14 18.64
CA ALA A 202 11.84 12.97 19.19
C ALA A 202 12.50 12.50 20.49
N GLN A 203 13.83 12.50 20.57
CA GLN A 203 14.59 12.25 21.79
C GLN A 203 14.19 13.23 22.90
N ASP A 204 14.18 14.53 22.64
CA ASP A 204 13.85 15.54 23.66
C ASP A 204 12.41 15.40 24.16
N ALA A 205 11.48 15.12 23.24
CA ALA A 205 10.09 14.85 23.59
C ALA A 205 9.91 13.55 24.39
N PHE A 206 10.74 12.54 24.12
CA PHE A 206 10.73 11.29 24.86
C PHE A 206 11.39 11.43 26.24
N ALA A 207 12.46 12.21 26.36
CA ALA A 207 13.10 12.54 27.64
C ALA A 207 12.07 13.12 28.63
N ARG A 208 11.31 14.14 28.19
CA ARG A 208 10.23 14.75 28.98
C ARG A 208 9.12 13.75 29.34
N PHE A 209 8.85 12.79 28.46
CA PHE A 209 7.85 11.77 28.75
C PHE A 209 8.33 10.78 29.83
N LEU A 210 9.62 10.46 29.85
CA LEU A 210 10.22 9.55 30.84
C LEU A 210 10.17 10.13 32.26
N GLU A 211 10.15 11.44 32.44
CA GLU A 211 10.00 12.11 33.76
C GLU A 211 8.71 11.71 34.49
N GLY A 212 7.68 11.23 33.76
CA GLY A 212 6.42 10.75 34.33
C GLY A 212 6.46 9.32 34.86
N PHE A 213 7.59 8.62 34.80
CA PHE A 213 7.71 7.21 35.17
C PHE A 213 8.82 6.97 36.20
N GLU A 214 8.57 6.03 37.11
CA GLU A 214 9.59 5.53 38.02
C GLU A 214 10.36 4.39 37.34
N LEU A 215 11.61 4.68 36.94
CA LEU A 215 12.51 3.71 36.32
C LEU A 215 13.55 3.25 37.34
N ARG A 216 13.65 1.94 37.54
CA ARG A 216 14.50 1.33 38.57
C ARG A 216 15.80 0.78 37.96
N ALA A 217 16.79 0.58 38.83
CA ALA A 217 17.99 -0.18 38.49
C ALA A 217 17.60 -1.58 37.97
N PRO A 218 18.13 -2.05 36.82
CA PRO A 218 17.92 -3.41 36.38
C PRO A 218 18.48 -4.42 37.41
N ALA A 219 17.69 -5.42 37.79
CA ALA A 219 18.09 -6.47 38.73
C ALA A 219 19.13 -7.46 38.14
N SER A 220 19.32 -7.42 36.83
CA SER A 220 20.39 -8.11 36.12
C SER A 220 20.99 -7.15 35.09
N PRO A 221 22.30 -7.24 34.79
CA PRO A 221 22.94 -6.34 33.83
C PRO A 221 22.18 -6.30 32.49
N VAL A 222 21.92 -5.08 31.99
CA VAL A 222 21.35 -4.84 30.66
C VAL A 222 22.34 -4.00 29.87
N ILE A 223 22.75 -4.45 28.68
CA ILE A 223 23.71 -3.70 27.86
C ILE A 223 23.00 -2.65 27.01
N ALA A 224 23.43 -1.40 27.16
CA ALA A 224 22.85 -0.26 26.49
C ALA A 224 23.36 -0.10 25.05
N ASN A 225 22.48 0.28 24.13
CA ASN A 225 22.74 0.40 22.70
C ASN A 225 23.72 1.54 22.37
N VAL A 226 23.61 2.66 23.10
CA VAL A 226 24.38 3.89 22.85
C VAL A 226 25.81 3.84 23.39
N SER A 227 26.04 3.09 24.47
CA SER A 227 27.33 3.02 25.16
C SER A 227 28.02 1.66 25.02
N ALA A 228 27.26 0.60 24.68
CA ALA A 228 27.68 -0.80 24.80
C ALA A 228 28.12 -1.18 26.23
N GLN A 229 27.63 -0.48 27.25
CA GLN A 229 27.92 -0.72 28.66
C GLN A 229 26.64 -1.09 29.44
N PRO A 230 26.76 -1.74 30.61
CA PRO A 230 25.63 -2.02 31.48
C PRO A 230 24.92 -0.75 31.97
N TYR A 231 23.59 -0.78 31.99
CA TYR A 231 22.77 0.24 32.65
C TYR A 231 23.04 0.30 34.16
N THR A 232 22.97 1.50 34.71
CA THR A 232 22.78 1.77 36.15
C THR A 232 21.48 2.54 36.31
N GLU A 233 20.96 2.66 37.53
CA GLU A 233 19.74 3.43 37.82
C GLU A 233 19.80 4.84 37.23
N ALA A 234 20.93 5.53 37.42
CA ALA A 234 21.15 6.89 36.95
C ALA A 234 21.18 7.02 35.43
N THR A 235 21.44 5.92 34.68
CA THR A 235 21.55 5.97 33.22
C THR A 235 20.32 5.47 32.48
N VAL A 236 19.37 4.79 33.13
CA VAL A 236 18.18 4.19 32.46
C VAL A 236 17.43 5.22 31.62
N ALA A 237 16.98 6.32 32.23
CA ALA A 237 16.22 7.35 31.53
C ALA A 237 17.05 8.04 30.44
N ALA A 238 18.28 8.42 30.77
CA ALA A 238 19.16 9.18 29.89
C ALA A 238 19.50 8.39 28.62
N TRP A 239 19.98 7.15 28.76
CA TRP A 239 20.37 6.34 27.61
C TRP A 239 19.18 5.81 26.82
N LEU A 240 18.02 5.53 27.43
CA LEU A 240 16.79 5.20 26.68
C LEU A 240 16.35 6.34 25.76
N SER A 241 16.47 7.58 26.24
CA SER A 241 16.18 8.76 25.44
C SER A 241 17.22 8.98 24.35
N GLU A 242 18.51 8.96 24.73
CA GLU A 242 19.64 9.10 23.79
C GLU A 242 19.59 8.05 22.69
N GLN A 243 19.11 6.83 22.98
CA GLN A 243 18.96 5.75 22.00
C GLN A 243 18.17 6.17 20.76
N ILE A 244 17.20 7.08 20.88
CA ILE A 244 16.35 7.49 19.75
C ILE A 244 17.17 8.21 18.65
N ALA A 245 18.18 9.01 19.04
CA ALA A 245 19.05 9.74 18.11
C ALA A 245 20.50 9.21 18.07
N GLY A 246 20.85 8.27 18.94
CA GLY A 246 22.15 7.64 19.04
C GLY A 246 22.25 6.31 18.28
N ALA A 247 23.46 5.98 17.85
CA ALA A 247 23.74 4.76 17.12
C ALA A 247 23.52 3.51 17.99
N VAL A 248 23.03 2.44 17.38
CA VAL A 248 22.96 1.10 17.98
C VAL A 248 24.31 0.40 17.81
N ARG A 249 25.11 0.36 18.87
CA ARG A 249 26.46 -0.22 18.90
C ARG A 249 26.42 -1.72 19.18
N TRP A 250 25.76 -2.48 18.31
CA TRP A 250 25.48 -3.90 18.54
C TRP A 250 26.74 -4.78 18.52
N VAL A 251 27.68 -4.54 17.61
CA VAL A 251 28.99 -5.25 17.58
C VAL A 251 29.71 -5.13 18.92
N GLU A 252 29.80 -3.92 19.45
CA GLU A 252 30.46 -3.64 20.73
C GLU A 252 29.70 -4.24 21.91
N SER A 253 28.36 -4.19 21.87
CA SER A 253 27.50 -4.82 22.88
C SER A 253 27.73 -6.33 22.94
N VAL A 254 27.83 -7.00 21.78
CA VAL A 254 28.12 -8.43 21.71
C VAL A 254 29.54 -8.75 22.18
N HIS A 255 30.54 -7.95 21.79
CA HIS A 255 31.90 -8.13 22.31
C HIS A 255 31.96 -7.98 23.83
N HIS A 256 31.31 -6.96 24.40
CA HIS A 256 31.23 -6.79 25.84
C HIS A 256 30.61 -8.02 26.52
N MET A 257 29.49 -8.55 25.99
CA MET A 257 28.87 -9.76 26.50
C MET A 257 29.83 -10.97 26.50
N LEU A 258 30.59 -11.15 25.41
CA LEU A 258 31.59 -12.22 25.32
C LEU A 258 32.76 -12.00 26.29
N ASP A 259 33.20 -10.75 26.47
CA ASP A 259 34.32 -10.39 27.36
C ASP A 259 34.00 -10.64 28.83
N VAL A 260 32.73 -10.45 29.22
CA VAL A 260 32.24 -10.80 30.57
C VAL A 260 31.86 -12.29 30.72
N GLY A 261 32.21 -13.12 29.72
CA GLY A 261 32.13 -14.58 29.80
C GLY A 261 30.81 -15.20 29.37
N VAL A 262 29.94 -14.48 28.65
CA VAL A 262 28.74 -15.07 28.02
C VAL A 262 29.17 -16.12 27.00
N THR A 263 28.55 -17.29 27.08
CA THR A 263 28.86 -18.46 26.24
C THR A 263 27.65 -18.97 25.48
N GLU A 264 26.44 -18.58 25.91
CA GLU A 264 25.17 -18.95 25.28
C GLU A 264 24.30 -17.71 25.11
N PHE A 265 23.60 -17.62 23.98
CA PHE A 265 22.64 -16.57 23.67
C PHE A 265 21.28 -17.17 23.39
N LEU A 266 20.24 -16.61 23.99
CA LEU A 266 18.85 -16.98 23.77
C LEU A 266 18.10 -15.78 23.20
N GLU A 267 17.66 -15.87 21.95
CA GLU A 267 16.87 -14.83 21.30
C GLU A 267 15.38 -15.00 21.63
N CYS A 268 14.80 -14.02 22.33
CA CYS A 268 13.39 -14.00 22.71
C CYS A 268 12.61 -13.04 21.81
N GLY A 269 12.00 -13.59 20.75
CA GLY A 269 11.11 -12.85 19.87
C GLY A 269 10.75 -13.66 18.62
N PRO A 270 10.12 -13.05 17.61
CA PRO A 270 9.88 -13.70 16.33
C PRO A 270 11.17 -13.82 15.50
N GLY A 271 11.49 -15.03 15.05
CA GLY A 271 12.62 -15.25 14.13
C GLY A 271 13.94 -15.53 14.84
N ASP A 272 15.05 -15.30 14.14
CA ASP A 272 16.42 -15.66 14.54
C ASP A 272 17.45 -14.60 14.07
N VAL A 273 17.01 -13.33 13.98
CA VAL A 273 17.79 -12.23 13.39
C VAL A 273 19.04 -11.95 14.22
N LEU A 274 18.88 -11.83 15.55
CA LEU A 274 20.01 -11.55 16.44
C LEU A 274 20.95 -12.74 16.54
N THR A 275 20.43 -13.96 16.56
CA THR A 275 21.22 -15.19 16.56
C THR A 275 22.17 -15.22 15.37
N LYS A 276 21.69 -14.85 14.18
CA LYS A 276 22.52 -14.73 12.97
C LYS A 276 23.53 -13.59 13.07
N MET A 277 23.15 -12.44 13.62
CA MET A 277 24.05 -11.29 13.78
C MET A 277 25.18 -11.60 14.79
N ILE A 278 24.83 -12.17 15.93
CA ILE A 278 25.78 -12.58 16.99
C ILE A 278 26.76 -13.61 16.44
N ARG A 279 26.29 -14.63 15.72
CA ARG A 279 27.16 -15.65 15.11
C ARG A 279 28.23 -15.00 14.20
N ARG A 280 27.83 -14.07 13.33
CA ARG A 280 28.78 -13.36 12.45
C ARG A 280 29.81 -12.54 13.24
N ILE A 281 29.41 -11.96 14.36
CA ILE A 281 30.32 -11.21 15.24
C ILE A 281 31.30 -12.16 15.92
N GLN A 282 30.84 -13.32 16.38
CA GLN A 282 31.69 -14.35 17.00
C GLN A 282 32.70 -14.97 16.02
N GLU A 283 32.31 -15.16 14.77
CA GLU A 283 33.15 -15.75 13.71
C GLU A 283 34.21 -14.77 13.18
N ALA A 284 34.02 -13.46 13.37
CA ALA A 284 34.93 -12.47 12.85
C ALA A 284 36.19 -12.31 13.72
N PRO A 285 37.36 -12.05 13.12
CA PRO A 285 38.56 -11.72 13.86
C PRO A 285 38.31 -10.47 14.70
N ARG A 286 38.55 -10.55 16.01
CA ARG A 286 38.46 -9.38 16.87
C ARG A 286 39.56 -8.38 16.49
N PRO A 287 39.24 -7.09 16.33
CA PRO A 287 40.27 -6.06 16.24
C PRO A 287 41.19 -6.18 17.47
N LYS A 288 42.51 -6.13 17.27
CA LYS A 288 43.45 -6.06 18.39
C LYS A 288 43.11 -4.81 19.20
N VAL A 289 42.63 -4.98 20.42
CA VAL A 289 42.38 -3.87 21.34
C VAL A 289 43.71 -3.18 21.60
N VAL A 290 43.89 -1.97 21.07
CA VAL A 290 44.92 -1.05 21.55
C VAL A 290 44.42 -0.60 22.92
N ALA A 291 45.12 -1.01 23.99
CA ALA A 291 44.76 -0.64 25.35
C ALA A 291 44.61 0.87 25.46
N ALA A 292 43.45 1.33 25.93
CA ALA A 292 43.26 2.74 26.29
C ALA A 292 44.30 3.13 27.37
N PRO A 293 44.88 4.34 27.32
CA PRO A 293 45.84 4.77 28.32
C PRO A 293 45.20 4.76 29.71
N LYS A 294 45.86 4.14 30.69
CA LYS A 294 45.47 4.19 32.10
C LYS A 294 45.45 5.65 32.55
N VAL A 295 44.27 6.17 32.86
CA VAL A 295 44.12 7.43 33.57
C VAL A 295 44.43 7.16 35.04
N GLU A 296 45.50 7.75 35.54
CA GLU A 296 45.87 7.72 36.96
C GLU A 296 44.83 8.48 37.81
N PRO A 297 44.56 8.02 39.05
CA PRO A 297 43.60 8.68 39.92
C PRO A 297 44.17 9.99 40.46
N THR A 298 43.48 11.11 40.20
CA THR A 298 43.75 12.40 40.83
C THR A 298 43.06 12.49 42.21
N PRO A 299 43.60 13.30 43.15
CA PRO A 299 43.38 13.13 44.58
C PRO A 299 42.06 13.72 45.09
N LYS A 300 41.61 13.16 46.23
CA LYS A 300 40.42 13.55 46.98
C LYS A 300 40.45 15.03 47.39
N VAL A 301 39.38 15.75 47.11
CA VAL A 301 39.08 17.07 47.71
C VAL A 301 38.09 16.86 48.86
N GLU A 302 38.40 17.47 49.99
CA GLU A 302 37.73 17.36 51.29
C GLU A 302 36.29 17.92 51.30
N VAL A 303 35.46 17.29 52.12
CA VAL A 303 34.07 17.67 52.40
C VAL A 303 34.05 18.61 53.62
N ALA A 304 33.31 19.72 53.53
CA ALA A 304 32.99 20.60 54.66
C ALA A 304 31.66 20.18 55.34
N PRO A 305 31.46 20.47 56.65
CA PRO A 305 30.58 19.69 57.52
C PRO A 305 29.10 20.12 57.54
N GLU A 306 28.29 19.20 58.07
CA GLU A 306 26.84 19.23 58.32
C GLU A 306 26.33 20.42 59.15
N VAL A 307 25.06 20.77 58.92
CA VAL A 307 24.18 21.45 59.89
C VAL A 307 22.89 20.64 60.05
N GLU A 308 22.73 20.05 61.23
CA GLU A 308 21.50 19.51 61.87
C GLU A 308 20.39 20.58 62.02
N ALA A 309 19.08 20.35 62.20
CA ALA A 309 18.21 19.16 62.29
C ALA A 309 16.72 19.61 62.24
N THR A 310 15.83 18.74 61.72
CA THR A 310 14.42 18.38 62.10
C THR A 310 13.35 19.44 62.52
N PRO A 311 12.00 19.19 62.41
CA PRO A 311 11.33 17.88 62.45
C PRO A 311 10.16 17.61 61.48
N LYS A 312 9.82 16.31 61.47
CA LYS A 312 8.72 15.62 60.78
C LYS A 312 7.34 16.09 61.24
N VAL A 313 6.40 16.19 60.30
CA VAL A 313 4.94 16.22 60.55
C VAL A 313 4.32 15.03 59.81
N GLU A 314 3.60 14.18 60.55
CA GLU A 314 2.87 13.02 60.04
C GLU A 314 1.63 13.42 59.21
N PRO A 315 1.29 12.69 58.13
CA PRO A 315 0.08 12.96 57.35
C PRO A 315 -1.17 12.29 57.96
N ARG A 316 -2.26 13.07 58.02
CA ARG A 316 -3.62 12.66 58.39
C ARG A 316 -4.26 11.73 57.34
N PRO A 317 -5.15 10.80 57.74
CA PRO A 317 -5.75 9.82 56.83
C PRO A 317 -6.93 10.41 56.05
N VAL A 318 -6.96 10.18 54.73
CA VAL A 318 -8.10 10.51 53.86
C VAL A 318 -9.00 9.28 53.68
N ARG A 319 -10.29 9.46 53.98
CA ARG A 319 -11.36 8.46 53.88
C ARG A 319 -11.72 8.14 52.42
N ARG A 320 -11.93 6.86 52.14
CA ARG A 320 -12.55 6.36 50.89
C ARG A 320 -14.08 6.55 50.91
N PRO A 321 -14.72 6.97 49.80
CA PRO A 321 -16.15 6.75 49.60
C PRO A 321 -16.44 5.51 48.74
N SER A 322 -17.61 4.95 49.01
CA SER A 322 -18.09 3.60 48.69
C SER A 322 -18.60 3.37 47.27
N THR A 323 -18.45 2.14 46.81
CA THR A 323 -19.12 1.52 45.65
C THR A 323 -20.61 1.25 45.91
N LYS A 324 -21.51 1.85 45.11
CA LYS A 324 -22.86 1.31 44.85
C LYS A 324 -23.27 1.62 43.40
N LEU A 325 -23.49 0.57 42.61
CA LEU A 325 -24.08 0.60 41.26
C LEU A 325 -25.62 0.55 41.36
N PRO A 326 -26.37 1.20 40.46
CA PRO A 326 -27.82 1.04 40.38
C PRO A 326 -28.22 -0.14 39.46
N ARG A 327 -29.31 -0.80 39.85
CA ARG A 327 -29.94 -1.95 39.18
C ARG A 327 -30.72 -1.52 37.93
N VAL A 328 -30.52 -2.22 36.82
CA VAL A 328 -31.33 -2.13 35.59
C VAL A 328 -32.53 -3.06 35.70
N ARG A 329 -33.72 -2.56 35.34
CA ARG A 329 -35.00 -3.29 35.33
C ARG A 329 -35.30 -3.78 33.92
N VAL A 330 -35.58 -5.07 33.78
CA VAL A 330 -36.02 -5.74 32.54
C VAL A 330 -37.56 -5.75 32.49
N LEU A 331 -38.15 -5.51 31.33
CA LEU A 331 -39.57 -5.77 31.04
C LEU A 331 -39.73 -6.57 29.73
N PRO A 332 -40.78 -7.41 29.59
CA PRO A 332 -40.83 -8.48 28.60
C PRO A 332 -41.64 -8.18 27.33
N VAL A 333 -41.48 -9.07 26.35
CA VAL A 333 -41.96 -9.04 24.96
C VAL A 333 -43.34 -9.71 24.78
N GLY A 334 -44.16 -9.18 23.88
CA GLY A 334 -45.31 -9.81 23.20
C GLY A 334 -46.41 -8.78 22.88
N GLY A 335 -47.09 -8.71 21.73
CA GLY A 335 -47.20 -9.54 20.54
C GLY A 335 -48.04 -8.82 19.45
N ARG A 336 -48.23 -9.51 18.32
CA ARG A 336 -48.78 -9.12 16.99
C ARG A 336 -50.11 -8.33 16.94
N ALA A 337 -50.25 -7.47 15.92
CA ALA A 337 -51.41 -7.42 15.00
C ALA A 337 -51.12 -6.54 13.74
N LYS A 338 -51.82 -6.84 12.64
CA LYS A 338 -51.66 -6.30 11.26
C LYS A 338 -53.01 -5.64 10.80
N PRO A 339 -53.15 -5.11 9.57
CA PRO A 339 -53.45 -3.70 9.25
C PRO A 339 -54.93 -3.38 8.93
N ARG A 340 -55.29 -2.10 8.81
CA ARG A 340 -56.57 -1.63 8.26
C ARG A 340 -56.40 -0.60 7.14
N THR A 341 -57.21 -0.79 6.10
CA THR A 341 -57.39 -0.03 4.85
C THR A 341 -58.24 1.24 5.02
N PRO A 342 -58.23 2.17 4.04
CA PRO A 342 -58.91 3.46 4.12
C PRO A 342 -60.30 3.44 3.45
N GLU A 343 -61.23 4.24 3.99
CA GLU A 343 -62.51 4.55 3.33
C GLU A 343 -62.62 6.04 2.97
N ARG A 344 -63.25 6.24 1.82
CA ARG A 344 -63.57 7.49 1.13
C ARG A 344 -64.63 8.30 1.89
N GLU A 345 -64.58 9.62 1.76
CA GLU A 345 -65.80 10.43 1.64
C GLU A 345 -65.50 11.79 0.95
N THR A 346 -66.41 12.21 0.07
CA THR A 346 -66.54 13.52 -0.59
C THR A 346 -68.06 13.80 -0.67
N PRO A 347 -68.55 14.97 -1.13
CA PRO A 347 -68.27 16.35 -0.74
C PRO A 347 -69.60 17.15 -0.51
N ARG A 348 -69.53 18.35 0.09
CA ARG A 348 -70.50 19.50 0.01
C ARG A 348 -70.05 20.54 1.06
N GLY A 349 -70.15 21.86 0.90
CA GLY A 349 -70.75 22.71 -0.11
C GLY A 349 -70.27 24.16 0.08
N ARG A 350 -70.64 24.99 -0.89
CA ARG A 350 -70.32 26.42 -1.07
C ARG A 350 -70.59 27.29 0.17
N MET A 351 -69.78 28.34 0.35
CA MET A 351 -70.25 29.72 0.54
C MET A 351 -69.13 30.73 0.28
N THR A 352 -69.39 31.66 -0.66
CA THR A 352 -68.63 32.89 -0.92
C THR A 352 -68.94 33.97 0.10
N PRO A 353 -68.03 34.95 0.29
CA PRO A 353 -68.43 36.32 -0.04
C PRO A 353 -67.37 37.10 -0.83
N LYS A 354 -67.85 37.92 -1.77
CA LYS A 354 -67.13 38.97 -2.49
C LYS A 354 -66.83 40.14 -1.55
N ILE A 355 -65.59 40.66 -1.51
CA ILE A 355 -65.33 42.11 -1.36
C ILE A 355 -64.08 42.53 -2.16
N ARG A 356 -64.35 43.43 -3.13
CA ARG A 356 -63.62 44.56 -3.73
C ARG A 356 -62.10 44.52 -3.99
N SER A 357 -61.82 44.71 -5.28
CA SER A 357 -60.59 45.17 -5.94
C SER A 357 -60.08 46.53 -5.47
N LEU A 358 -58.76 46.71 -5.47
CA LEU A 358 -58.04 47.93 -5.89
C LEU A 358 -56.56 47.58 -6.11
N GLY A 359 -55.97 48.05 -7.22
CA GLY A 359 -54.51 48.15 -7.39
C GLY A 359 -53.90 47.37 -8.56
N SER A 360 -53.77 48.05 -9.70
CA SER A 360 -53.01 47.63 -10.88
C SER A 360 -51.50 47.59 -10.61
N GLY A 361 -50.92 46.39 -10.54
CA GLY A 361 -49.49 46.15 -10.62
C GLY A 361 -49.19 45.28 -11.86
N ARG A 362 -48.13 45.63 -12.61
CA ARG A 362 -47.64 44.86 -13.77
C ARG A 362 -47.59 43.36 -13.46
N PRO A 363 -48.05 42.46 -14.36
CA PRO A 363 -47.93 41.03 -14.13
C PRO A 363 -46.44 40.67 -14.11
N ALA A 364 -46.00 40.04 -13.01
CA ALA A 364 -44.72 39.36 -12.96
C ALA A 364 -44.66 38.33 -14.12
N PRO A 365 -43.49 38.13 -14.75
CA PRO A 365 -43.34 37.12 -15.78
C PRO A 365 -43.81 35.77 -15.22
N ALA A 366 -44.64 35.06 -15.99
CA ALA A 366 -45.12 33.75 -15.61
C ALA A 366 -43.91 32.87 -15.20
N PRO A 367 -43.99 32.15 -14.07
CA PRO A 367 -42.92 31.23 -13.70
C PRO A 367 -42.69 30.30 -14.88
N ALA A 368 -41.41 30.17 -15.30
CA ALA A 368 -41.03 29.22 -16.33
C ALA A 368 -41.67 27.87 -16.01
N PRO A 369 -42.21 27.14 -17.01
CA PRO A 369 -42.78 25.82 -16.77
C PRO A 369 -41.73 25.01 -16.00
N ALA A 370 -42.14 24.44 -14.86
CA ALA A 370 -41.26 23.61 -14.06
C ALA A 370 -40.59 22.59 -15.01
N PRO A 371 -39.26 22.48 -14.99
CA PRO A 371 -38.57 21.54 -15.87
C PRO A 371 -39.21 20.16 -15.67
N ALA A 372 -39.59 19.52 -16.77
CA ALA A 372 -40.08 18.15 -16.73
C ALA A 372 -39.10 17.33 -15.87
N PRO A 373 -39.59 16.47 -14.95
CA PRO A 373 -38.71 15.76 -14.04
C PRO A 373 -37.63 15.04 -14.84
N ALA A 374 -36.37 15.35 -14.55
CA ALA A 374 -35.23 14.77 -15.25
C ALA A 374 -35.34 13.24 -15.19
N LYS A 375 -35.31 12.58 -16.35
CA LYS A 375 -35.35 11.12 -16.42
C LYS A 375 -34.03 10.60 -15.84
N LEU A 376 -34.09 9.93 -14.70
CA LEU A 376 -32.94 9.23 -14.09
C LEU A 376 -32.65 7.94 -14.87
N ASP A 377 -32.22 8.06 -16.13
CA ASP A 377 -31.83 6.95 -16.99
C ASP A 377 -30.32 6.68 -16.94
N ALA A 378 -29.83 5.71 -17.72
CA ALA A 378 -28.42 5.32 -17.73
C ALA A 378 -27.48 6.47 -18.14
N ALA A 379 -27.93 7.38 -19.00
CA ALA A 379 -27.13 8.51 -19.46
C ALA A 379 -27.04 9.62 -18.41
N ALA A 380 -27.95 9.65 -17.44
CA ALA A 380 -27.93 10.58 -16.32
C ALA A 380 -26.96 10.17 -15.18
N LEU A 381 -26.38 8.96 -15.22
CA LEU A 381 -25.41 8.51 -14.22
C LEU A 381 -24.00 9.04 -14.51
N GLY A 382 -23.31 9.50 -13.46
CA GLY A 382 -21.95 10.03 -13.53
C GLY A 382 -21.89 11.50 -13.95
N ASP A 383 -20.71 11.93 -14.40
CA ASP A 383 -20.43 13.31 -14.76
C ASP A 383 -20.63 13.53 -16.28
N PRO A 384 -21.54 14.42 -16.71
CA PRO A 384 -21.74 14.71 -18.13
C PRO A 384 -20.51 15.33 -18.81
N ALA A 385 -19.59 15.94 -18.06
CA ALA A 385 -18.31 16.40 -18.59
C ALA A 385 -17.40 15.23 -19.01
N PHE A 386 -17.51 14.06 -18.36
CA PHE A 386 -16.83 12.84 -18.83
C PHE A 386 -17.37 12.41 -20.20
N GLN A 387 -18.71 12.37 -20.32
CA GLN A 387 -19.39 12.02 -21.57
C GLN A 387 -18.99 12.96 -22.71
N ALA A 388 -19.00 14.27 -22.45
CA ALA A 388 -18.60 15.29 -23.43
C ALA A 388 -17.11 15.17 -23.80
N ALA A 389 -16.22 15.07 -22.80
CA ALA A 389 -14.78 15.01 -23.02
C ALA A 389 -14.36 13.79 -23.85
N HIS A 390 -14.96 12.63 -23.61
CA HIS A 390 -14.62 11.38 -24.32
C HIS A 390 -15.57 11.08 -25.48
N ARG A 391 -16.55 11.94 -25.75
CA ARG A 391 -17.60 11.77 -26.78
C ARG A 391 -18.44 10.50 -26.59
N VAL A 392 -18.53 10.00 -25.36
CA VAL A 392 -19.24 8.77 -25.01
C VAL A 392 -20.67 9.03 -24.57
N ARG A 393 -21.56 8.04 -24.75
CA ARG A 393 -22.97 8.15 -24.34
C ARG A 393 -23.24 7.77 -22.88
N LEU A 394 -22.33 7.04 -22.23
CA LEU A 394 -22.43 6.65 -20.82
C LEU A 394 -21.14 7.03 -20.07
N ALA A 395 -21.25 7.36 -18.79
CA ALA A 395 -20.10 7.53 -17.89
C ALA A 395 -19.48 6.16 -17.52
N TYR A 396 -19.00 5.45 -18.54
CA TYR A 396 -18.54 4.07 -18.48
C TYR A 396 -17.31 3.88 -19.37
N ALA A 397 -16.36 3.09 -18.89
CA ALA A 397 -15.23 2.61 -19.68
C ALA A 397 -14.93 1.12 -19.47
N SER A 398 -14.34 0.46 -20.46
CA SER A 398 -13.65 -0.82 -20.28
C SER A 398 -12.15 -0.58 -20.16
N GLY A 399 -11.55 -0.97 -19.03
CA GLY A 399 -10.11 -0.89 -18.81
C GLY A 399 -9.31 -1.78 -19.74
N SER A 400 -8.02 -1.48 -19.86
CA SER A 400 -7.09 -2.34 -20.58
C SER A 400 -6.86 -3.67 -19.86
N MET A 401 -6.52 -4.68 -20.67
CA MET A 401 -6.10 -6.00 -20.22
C MET A 401 -4.92 -6.41 -21.09
N TYR A 402 -3.78 -6.72 -20.46
CA TYR A 402 -2.46 -6.91 -21.08
C TYR A 402 -2.46 -7.89 -22.27
N ARG A 403 -1.43 -7.81 -23.12
CA ARG A 403 -1.23 -8.67 -24.30
C ARG A 403 -2.44 -8.72 -25.23
N ALA A 404 -3.05 -7.57 -25.48
CA ALA A 404 -4.23 -7.40 -26.32
C ALA A 404 -5.44 -8.27 -25.91
N ILE A 405 -5.55 -8.67 -24.64
CA ILE A 405 -6.80 -9.26 -24.12
C ILE A 405 -7.92 -8.23 -24.25
N ALA A 406 -7.65 -6.96 -23.91
CA ALA A 406 -8.43 -5.83 -24.42
C ALA A 406 -8.01 -5.61 -25.87
N SER A 407 -8.63 -6.38 -26.76
CA SER A 407 -8.23 -6.54 -28.15
C SER A 407 -8.65 -5.37 -29.03
N PRO A 408 -8.09 -5.24 -30.25
CA PRO A 408 -8.62 -4.31 -31.24
C PRO A 408 -10.12 -4.48 -31.51
N ALA A 409 -10.63 -5.72 -31.55
CA ALA A 409 -12.05 -6.00 -31.76
C ALA A 409 -12.93 -5.50 -30.60
N LEU A 410 -12.47 -5.69 -29.36
CA LEU A 410 -13.16 -5.21 -28.16
C LEU A 410 -13.24 -3.68 -28.16
N VAL A 411 -12.11 -3.02 -28.43
CA VAL A 411 -12.02 -1.56 -28.49
C VAL A 411 -12.85 -1.00 -29.63
N ALA A 412 -12.79 -1.60 -30.82
CA ALA A 412 -13.59 -1.19 -31.98
C ALA A 412 -15.09 -1.32 -31.70
N ARG A 413 -15.52 -2.42 -31.08
CA ARG A 413 -16.93 -2.61 -30.71
C ARG A 413 -17.42 -1.54 -29.73
N MET A 414 -16.65 -1.28 -28.67
CA MET A 414 -16.95 -0.24 -27.70
C MET A 414 -17.03 1.15 -28.36
N GLY A 415 -16.06 1.49 -29.20
CA GLY A 415 -16.02 2.76 -29.92
C GLY A 415 -17.23 2.96 -30.84
N LYS A 416 -17.63 1.94 -31.60
CA LYS A 416 -18.84 1.96 -32.44
C LYS A 416 -20.12 2.17 -31.62
N ALA A 417 -20.17 1.60 -30.42
CA ALA A 417 -21.25 1.82 -29.46
C ALA A 417 -21.16 3.16 -28.71
N ARG A 418 -20.19 4.03 -29.04
CA ARG A 418 -19.90 5.29 -28.37
C ARG A 418 -19.57 5.13 -26.87
N LEU A 419 -18.76 4.13 -26.56
CA LEU A 419 -18.25 3.85 -25.21
C LEU A 419 -16.71 3.85 -25.24
N LEU A 420 -16.09 4.22 -24.11
CA LEU A 420 -14.64 4.28 -24.03
C LEU A 420 -14.06 2.91 -23.71
N SER A 421 -12.98 2.54 -24.40
CA SER A 421 -12.18 1.37 -24.07
C SER A 421 -10.72 1.59 -24.44
N PHE A 422 -9.83 0.88 -23.73
CA PHE A 422 -8.38 1.02 -23.87
C PHE A 422 -7.75 -0.25 -24.42
N LEU A 423 -7.01 -0.12 -25.51
CA LEU A 423 -6.23 -1.20 -26.09
C LEU A 423 -5.16 -1.68 -25.09
N GLY A 424 -5.11 -3.00 -24.86
CA GLY A 424 -4.18 -3.62 -23.92
C GLY A 424 -2.77 -3.80 -24.46
N THR A 425 -1.93 -2.77 -24.33
CA THR A 425 -0.56 -2.75 -24.89
C THR A 425 0.48 -3.44 -24.00
N GLY A 426 0.22 -3.55 -22.68
CA GLY A 426 1.16 -4.13 -21.74
C GLY A 426 1.67 -5.52 -22.17
N GLY A 427 2.99 -5.65 -22.32
CA GLY A 427 3.65 -6.91 -22.71
C GLY A 427 3.65 -7.22 -24.20
N LEU A 428 3.23 -6.28 -25.07
CA LEU A 428 3.42 -6.34 -26.53
C LEU A 428 4.72 -5.63 -26.94
N SER A 429 5.28 -5.99 -28.08
CA SER A 429 6.35 -5.24 -28.75
C SER A 429 5.81 -3.97 -29.43
N LEU A 430 6.69 -3.01 -29.77
CA LEU A 430 6.27 -1.79 -30.48
C LEU A 430 5.59 -2.09 -31.82
N ALA A 431 6.05 -3.11 -32.54
CA ALA A 431 5.46 -3.53 -33.81
C ALA A 431 4.05 -4.14 -33.62
N GLU A 432 3.85 -4.92 -32.56
CA GLU A 432 2.53 -5.45 -32.21
C GLU A 432 1.58 -4.33 -31.77
N ILE A 433 2.07 -3.34 -31.01
CA ILE A 433 1.29 -2.15 -30.64
C ILE A 433 0.90 -1.36 -31.89
N ASP A 434 1.85 -1.13 -32.81
CA ASP A 434 1.64 -0.42 -34.08
C ASP A 434 0.50 -1.06 -34.89
N GLY A 435 0.59 -2.37 -35.13
CA GLY A 435 -0.43 -3.12 -35.87
C GLY A 435 -1.78 -3.20 -35.14
N ALA A 436 -1.77 -3.28 -33.80
CA ALA A 436 -3.00 -3.30 -33.02
C ALA A 436 -3.72 -1.93 -33.04
N VAL A 437 -2.98 -0.82 -33.03
CA VAL A 437 -3.54 0.52 -33.22
C VAL A 437 -4.10 0.67 -34.63
N ASP A 438 -3.40 0.20 -35.66
CA ASP A 438 -3.90 0.22 -37.04
C ASP A 438 -5.21 -0.56 -37.19
N ALA A 439 -5.32 -1.72 -36.55
CA ALA A 439 -6.56 -2.51 -36.56
C ALA A 439 -7.74 -1.76 -35.90
N VAL A 440 -7.51 -1.00 -34.82
CA VAL A 440 -8.54 -0.15 -34.20
C VAL A 440 -8.92 1.01 -35.12
N GLN A 441 -7.92 1.70 -35.68
CA GLN A 441 -8.13 2.87 -36.54
C GLN A 441 -8.75 2.52 -37.89
N ALA A 442 -8.55 1.31 -38.40
CA ALA A 442 -9.25 0.83 -39.59
C ALA A 442 -10.77 0.78 -39.40
N GLU A 443 -11.23 0.51 -38.17
CA GLU A 443 -12.65 0.38 -37.85
C GLU A 443 -13.29 1.68 -37.35
N LEU A 444 -12.51 2.55 -36.69
CA LEU A 444 -13.01 3.76 -36.02
C LEU A 444 -12.50 5.08 -36.60
N GLY A 445 -11.49 5.04 -37.47
CA GLY A 445 -10.69 6.19 -37.86
C GLY A 445 -9.73 6.65 -36.75
N THR A 446 -8.74 7.47 -37.13
CA THR A 446 -7.75 8.03 -36.18
C THR A 446 -8.41 8.85 -35.07
N ASP A 447 -9.46 9.62 -35.41
CA ASP A 447 -10.24 10.45 -34.47
C ASP A 447 -11.41 9.68 -33.82
N GLY A 448 -11.42 8.35 -33.88
CA GLY A 448 -12.41 7.49 -33.26
C GLY A 448 -12.48 7.58 -31.72
N ILE A 449 -13.46 6.90 -31.12
CA ILE A 449 -13.59 6.80 -29.65
C ILE A 449 -12.84 5.57 -29.18
N TYR A 450 -11.58 5.76 -28.77
CA TYR A 450 -10.75 4.73 -28.15
C TYR A 450 -9.60 5.38 -27.37
N GLY A 451 -8.93 4.58 -26.56
CA GLY A 451 -7.61 4.93 -26.02
C GLY A 451 -6.65 3.76 -26.10
N CYS A 452 -5.40 4.01 -25.73
CA CYS A 452 -4.38 2.97 -25.58
C CYS A 452 -3.87 2.95 -24.14
N ASN A 453 -3.49 1.79 -23.65
CA ASN A 453 -2.80 1.71 -22.37
C ASN A 453 -1.35 2.19 -22.52
N LEU A 454 -0.86 2.89 -21.50
CA LEU A 454 0.56 3.07 -21.24
C LEU A 454 0.83 2.46 -19.88
N LEU A 455 1.51 1.31 -19.88
CA LEU A 455 1.93 0.63 -18.66
C LEU A 455 3.29 1.20 -18.23
N ALA A 456 3.44 1.56 -16.96
CA ALA A 456 4.68 2.14 -16.47
C ALA A 456 5.87 1.18 -16.61
N HIS A 457 6.99 1.69 -17.11
CA HIS A 457 8.26 0.95 -17.21
C HIS A 457 9.36 1.66 -16.40
N PRO A 458 9.37 1.55 -15.06
CA PRO A 458 10.30 2.30 -14.20
C PRO A 458 11.77 1.97 -14.47
N ASP A 459 12.06 0.76 -14.93
CA ASP A 459 13.42 0.30 -15.27
C ASP A 459 13.77 0.52 -16.76
N ASP A 460 12.87 1.08 -17.57
CA ASP A 460 13.05 1.27 -19.02
C ASP A 460 12.29 2.50 -19.54
N ALA A 461 12.76 3.69 -19.14
CA ALA A 461 12.17 4.95 -19.57
C ALA A 461 12.23 5.17 -21.10
N ALA A 462 13.23 4.59 -21.77
CA ALA A 462 13.39 4.69 -23.21
C ALA A 462 12.26 3.95 -23.94
N ARG A 463 11.88 2.76 -23.45
CA ARG A 463 10.75 2.01 -23.97
C ARG A 463 9.44 2.77 -23.83
N GLU A 464 9.17 3.32 -22.65
CA GLU A 464 7.95 4.08 -22.39
C GLU A 464 7.84 5.31 -23.30
N LEU A 465 8.95 6.02 -23.52
CA LEU A 465 9.00 7.15 -24.44
C LEU A 465 8.78 6.72 -25.89
N ALA A 466 9.34 5.60 -26.34
CA ALA A 466 9.15 5.08 -27.68
C ALA A 466 7.67 4.71 -27.96
N GLU A 467 6.97 4.16 -26.96
CA GLU A 467 5.53 3.90 -27.03
C GLU A 467 4.73 5.20 -27.15
N VAL A 468 5.04 6.21 -26.34
CA VAL A 468 4.41 7.52 -26.46
C VAL A 468 4.66 8.15 -27.83
N GLU A 469 5.88 8.10 -28.34
CA GLU A 469 6.20 8.61 -29.68
C GLU A 469 5.41 7.88 -30.77
N LEU A 470 5.23 6.56 -30.65
CA LEU A 470 4.35 5.79 -31.53
C LEU A 470 2.90 6.27 -31.45
N PHE A 471 2.33 6.43 -30.26
CA PHE A 471 0.98 6.93 -30.07
C PHE A 471 0.79 8.34 -30.64
N LEU A 472 1.79 9.22 -30.46
CA LEU A 472 1.79 10.56 -31.04
C LEU A 472 1.79 10.52 -32.58
N ARG A 473 2.62 9.66 -33.20
CA ARG A 473 2.65 9.49 -34.67
C ARG A 473 1.36 8.92 -35.22
N LYS A 474 0.74 7.97 -34.52
CA LYS A 474 -0.55 7.38 -34.90
C LYS A 474 -1.74 8.30 -34.64
N GLY A 475 -1.55 9.46 -34.00
CA GLY A 475 -2.65 10.38 -33.70
C GLY A 475 -3.57 9.87 -32.59
N VAL A 476 -3.07 9.03 -31.67
CA VAL A 476 -3.83 8.59 -30.49
C VAL A 476 -4.07 9.79 -29.56
N HIS A 477 -5.33 10.02 -29.20
CA HIS A 477 -5.74 11.18 -28.40
C HIS A 477 -5.92 10.88 -26.92
N THR A 478 -6.08 9.62 -26.53
CA THR A 478 -6.45 9.23 -25.16
C THR A 478 -5.58 8.08 -24.67
N LEU A 479 -4.97 8.22 -23.49
CA LEU A 479 -4.24 7.14 -22.81
C LEU A 479 -4.90 6.73 -21.50
N GLU A 480 -4.87 5.43 -21.20
CA GLU A 480 -4.97 4.93 -19.83
C GLU A 480 -3.56 4.74 -19.28
N ALA A 481 -3.15 5.59 -18.33
CA ALA A 481 -1.86 5.48 -17.65
C ALA A 481 -2.00 4.59 -16.42
N SER A 482 -1.28 3.48 -16.36
CA SER A 482 -1.41 2.48 -15.29
C SER A 482 -0.06 2.02 -14.71
N ALA A 483 -0.07 1.59 -13.45
CA ALA A 483 1.11 1.14 -12.69
C ALA A 483 2.19 2.21 -12.43
N PHE A 484 1.88 3.49 -12.66
CA PHE A 484 2.79 4.59 -12.33
C PHE A 484 2.92 4.74 -10.82
N MET A 485 4.17 4.77 -10.33
CA MET A 485 4.48 5.15 -8.93
C MET A 485 4.91 6.62 -8.83
N GLN A 486 5.38 7.18 -9.93
CA GLN A 486 5.83 8.56 -10.08
C GLN A 486 5.49 9.05 -11.49
N VAL A 487 5.44 10.37 -11.68
CA VAL A 487 5.26 10.98 -13.00
C VAL A 487 6.49 10.70 -13.87
N SER A 488 6.28 10.20 -15.08
CA SER A 488 7.35 9.93 -16.03
C SER A 488 7.48 11.02 -17.11
N PRO A 489 8.67 11.20 -17.70
CA PRO A 489 8.87 12.10 -18.84
C PRO A 489 7.95 11.77 -20.02
N ALA A 490 7.75 10.48 -20.33
CA ALA A 490 6.93 10.04 -21.45
C ALA A 490 5.45 10.44 -21.27
N LEU A 491 4.90 10.26 -20.06
CA LEU A 491 3.53 10.66 -19.76
C LEU A 491 3.33 12.18 -19.90
N VAL A 492 4.28 12.99 -19.43
CA VAL A 492 4.27 14.44 -19.59
C VAL A 492 4.33 14.84 -21.06
N CYS A 493 5.21 14.21 -21.85
CA CYS A 493 5.28 14.43 -23.29
C CYS A 493 3.94 14.16 -23.98
N PHE A 494 3.30 13.02 -23.69
CA PHE A 494 2.00 12.71 -24.29
C PHE A 494 0.95 13.75 -23.90
N ARG A 495 0.86 14.07 -22.60
CA ARG A 495 -0.15 14.97 -22.04
C ARG A 495 -0.09 16.37 -22.64
N LEU A 496 1.11 16.90 -22.84
CA LEU A 496 1.32 18.31 -23.20
C LEU A 496 1.53 18.53 -24.70
N ARG A 497 1.83 17.48 -25.47
CA ARG A 497 2.01 17.66 -26.92
C ARG A 497 0.73 18.23 -27.54
N GLY A 498 0.87 19.32 -28.28
CA GLY A 498 -0.24 20.02 -28.95
C GLY A 498 -1.13 20.86 -28.01
N ALA A 499 -0.76 21.02 -26.73
CA ALA A 499 -1.42 21.96 -25.84
C ALA A 499 -1.30 23.39 -26.40
N ARG A 500 -2.40 24.15 -26.33
CA ARG A 500 -2.50 25.50 -26.90
C ARG A 500 -3.44 26.36 -26.07
N ARG A 501 -3.34 27.68 -26.23
CA ARG A 501 -4.40 28.60 -25.75
C ARG A 501 -5.52 28.66 -26.80
N GLY A 502 -6.76 28.55 -26.35
CA GLY A 502 -7.94 28.72 -27.17
C GLY A 502 -8.24 30.20 -27.44
N ALA A 503 -9.33 30.44 -28.18
CA ALA A 503 -9.70 31.79 -28.63
C ALA A 503 -10.11 32.72 -27.48
N GLN A 504 -10.49 32.17 -26.32
CA GLN A 504 -10.92 32.92 -25.13
C GLN A 504 -9.83 32.94 -24.05
N GLY A 505 -8.60 32.51 -24.39
CA GLY A 505 -7.44 32.48 -23.51
C GLY A 505 -7.33 31.24 -22.62
N GLU A 506 -8.31 30.34 -22.68
CA GLU A 506 -8.37 29.08 -21.95
C GLU A 506 -7.28 28.11 -22.42
N VAL A 507 -6.70 27.35 -21.49
CA VAL A 507 -5.69 26.34 -21.84
C VAL A 507 -6.39 25.08 -22.30
N VAL A 508 -6.19 24.73 -23.57
CA VAL A 508 -6.77 23.53 -24.20
C VAL A 508 -5.68 22.49 -24.37
N ALA A 509 -5.84 21.36 -23.67
CA ALA A 509 -5.00 20.21 -23.92
C ALA A 509 -5.52 19.42 -25.13
N ALA A 510 -4.63 19.08 -26.06
CA ALA A 510 -5.00 18.28 -27.23
C ALA A 510 -5.25 16.80 -26.88
N ARG A 511 -4.63 16.30 -25.80
CA ARG A 511 -4.55 14.87 -25.48
C ARG A 511 -5.00 14.56 -24.06
N ARG A 512 -5.68 13.43 -23.90
CA ARG A 512 -6.32 13.00 -22.66
C ARG A 512 -5.56 11.87 -21.97
N VAL A 513 -5.54 11.93 -20.65
CA VAL A 513 -4.93 10.91 -19.80
C VAL A 513 -5.97 10.53 -18.75
N VAL A 514 -6.32 9.25 -18.75
CA VAL A 514 -7.11 8.57 -17.74
C VAL A 514 -6.12 7.80 -16.85
N ALA A 515 -5.79 8.36 -15.69
CA ALA A 515 -4.82 7.79 -14.78
C ALA A 515 -5.47 6.76 -13.87
N LYS A 516 -5.01 5.51 -13.88
CA LYS A 516 -5.52 4.45 -13.00
C LYS A 516 -4.60 4.25 -11.81
N VAL A 517 -5.12 4.47 -10.61
CA VAL A 517 -4.34 4.48 -9.36
C VAL A 517 -5.10 3.84 -8.20
N SER A 518 -4.35 3.26 -7.26
CA SER A 518 -4.86 2.72 -6.00
C SER A 518 -4.40 3.53 -4.78
N ARG A 519 -3.46 4.46 -4.98
CA ARG A 519 -2.71 5.14 -3.91
C ARG A 519 -2.88 6.67 -3.92
N PRO A 520 -3.24 7.30 -2.78
CA PRO A 520 -3.42 8.75 -2.71
C PRO A 520 -2.20 9.58 -3.13
N GLU A 521 -0.99 9.14 -2.81
CA GLU A 521 0.25 9.87 -3.12
C GLU A 521 0.54 9.92 -4.64
N VAL A 522 0.13 8.89 -5.39
CA VAL A 522 0.24 8.88 -6.85
C VAL A 522 -0.89 9.73 -7.45
N ALA A 523 -2.10 9.62 -6.89
CA ALA A 523 -3.23 10.43 -7.31
C ALA A 523 -2.93 11.94 -7.19
N ALA A 524 -2.33 12.36 -6.09
CA ALA A 524 -1.93 13.76 -5.86
C ALA A 524 -0.98 14.27 -6.95
N GLN A 525 0.04 13.47 -7.31
CA GLN A 525 1.00 13.85 -8.34
C GLN A 525 0.35 14.02 -9.72
N LEU A 526 -0.60 13.15 -10.07
CA LEU A 526 -1.27 13.18 -11.38
C LEU A 526 -2.37 14.25 -11.48
N MET A 527 -2.91 14.69 -10.34
CA MET A 527 -3.81 15.85 -10.26
C MET A 527 -3.05 17.19 -10.27
N ALA A 528 -1.75 17.17 -10.03
CA ALA A 528 -0.90 18.35 -10.09
C ALA A 528 -0.37 18.60 -11.52
N PRO A 529 0.06 19.83 -11.82
CA PRO A 529 0.89 20.10 -12.98
C PRO A 529 2.22 19.35 -12.94
N ALA A 530 2.85 19.19 -14.11
CA ALA A 530 4.17 18.59 -14.20
C ALA A 530 5.21 19.40 -13.39
N PRO A 531 6.18 18.74 -12.71
CA PRO A 531 7.29 19.44 -12.06
C PRO A 531 8.04 20.36 -13.04
N ALA A 532 8.42 21.56 -12.58
CA ALA A 532 9.06 22.56 -13.44
C ALA A 532 10.39 22.07 -14.00
N GLU A 533 11.17 21.35 -13.19
CA GLU A 533 12.47 20.78 -13.56
C GLU A 533 12.31 19.75 -14.67
N LEU A 534 11.24 18.95 -14.63
CA LEU A 534 10.93 17.96 -15.66
C LEU A 534 10.50 18.65 -16.96
N LEU A 535 9.66 19.68 -16.88
CA LEU A 535 9.26 20.47 -18.05
C LEU A 535 10.47 21.12 -18.74
N ASP A 536 11.33 21.75 -17.95
CA ASP A 536 12.53 22.42 -18.46
C ASP A 536 13.51 21.41 -19.08
N ALA A 537 13.60 20.21 -18.52
CA ALA A 537 14.37 19.11 -19.12
C ALA A 537 13.82 18.68 -20.48
N LEU A 538 12.51 18.46 -20.57
CA LEU A 538 11.86 18.07 -21.82
C LEU A 538 11.97 19.15 -22.91
N VAL A 539 12.00 20.43 -22.55
CA VAL A 539 12.26 21.52 -23.51
C VAL A 539 13.69 21.46 -24.02
N ARG A 540 14.67 21.29 -23.13
CA ARG A 540 16.09 21.21 -23.50
C ARG A 540 16.39 20.02 -24.42
N GLU A 541 15.71 18.91 -24.20
CA GLU A 541 15.82 17.69 -25.00
C GLU A 541 15.04 17.77 -26.33
N GLY A 542 14.37 18.89 -26.62
CA GLY A 542 13.53 19.05 -27.81
C GLY A 542 12.27 18.18 -27.79
N LYS A 543 11.94 17.60 -26.64
CA LYS A 543 10.77 16.75 -26.44
C LYS A 543 9.50 17.56 -26.16
N LEU A 544 9.59 18.82 -25.76
CA LEU A 544 8.47 19.77 -25.71
C LEU A 544 8.91 21.13 -26.24
N SER A 545 7.97 21.91 -26.80
CA SER A 545 8.21 23.33 -27.06
C SER A 545 8.11 24.15 -25.77
N ALA A 546 8.74 25.33 -25.74
CA ALA A 546 8.64 26.25 -24.61
C ALA A 546 7.17 26.63 -24.30
N THR A 547 6.34 26.76 -25.34
CA THR A 547 4.90 27.04 -25.20
C THR A 547 4.16 25.87 -24.56
N GLU A 548 4.39 24.64 -25.02
CA GLU A 548 3.77 23.44 -24.42
C GLU A 548 4.16 23.29 -22.94
N ALA A 549 5.44 23.54 -22.62
CA ALA A 549 5.92 23.48 -21.24
C ALA A 549 5.31 24.57 -20.35
N ALA A 550 5.18 25.81 -20.84
CA ALA A 550 4.52 26.88 -20.11
C ALA A 550 3.06 26.54 -19.78
N LEU A 551 2.31 26.04 -20.76
CA LEU A 551 0.91 25.60 -20.56
C LEU A 551 0.82 24.38 -19.64
N GLY A 552 1.84 23.52 -19.63
CA GLY A 552 1.93 22.38 -18.73
C GLY A 552 2.03 22.72 -17.26
N ARG A 553 2.37 23.97 -16.91
CA ARG A 553 2.36 24.47 -15.52
C ARG A 553 0.94 24.83 -15.03
N GLU A 554 -0.01 24.97 -15.95
CA GLU A 554 -1.42 25.32 -15.69
C GLU A 554 -2.34 24.10 -15.77
N LEU A 555 -1.89 23.00 -16.39
CA LEU A 555 -2.71 21.81 -16.63
C LEU A 555 -2.42 20.70 -15.62
N PRO A 556 -3.45 20.05 -15.04
CA PRO A 556 -3.24 18.79 -14.35
C PRO A 556 -2.76 17.73 -15.34
N LEU A 557 -1.89 16.83 -14.87
CA LEU A 557 -1.32 15.76 -15.69
C LEU A 557 -2.36 14.75 -16.17
N CYS A 558 -3.42 14.51 -15.42
CA CYS A 558 -4.56 13.72 -15.85
C CYS A 558 -5.81 14.59 -16.07
N HIS A 559 -6.69 14.13 -16.95
CA HIS A 559 -8.05 14.68 -17.06
C HIS A 559 -9.03 13.91 -16.18
N ASP A 560 -8.81 12.60 -16.12
CA ASP A 560 -9.65 11.67 -15.41
C ASP A 560 -8.74 10.76 -14.59
N LEU A 561 -9.17 10.42 -13.39
CA LEU A 561 -8.47 9.53 -12.51
C LEU A 561 -9.40 8.38 -12.12
N THR A 562 -9.00 7.16 -12.41
CA THR A 562 -9.71 5.95 -12.02
C THR A 562 -9.14 5.42 -10.71
N VAL A 563 -9.95 5.40 -9.66
CA VAL A 563 -9.61 4.74 -8.40
C VAL A 563 -9.80 3.24 -8.58
N GLU A 564 -8.70 2.49 -8.59
CA GLU A 564 -8.71 1.04 -8.70
C GLU A 564 -8.62 0.40 -7.31
N ALA A 565 -9.72 -0.19 -6.87
CA ALA A 565 -9.82 -0.98 -5.65
C ALA A 565 -9.36 -2.44 -5.89
N ASP A 566 -9.95 -3.41 -5.22
CA ASP A 566 -9.68 -4.82 -5.50
C ASP A 566 -10.14 -5.22 -6.92
N SER A 567 -9.19 -5.64 -7.74
CA SER A 567 -9.36 -5.89 -9.17
C SER A 567 -8.67 -7.19 -9.60
N GLY A 568 -9.00 -7.67 -10.81
CA GLY A 568 -8.26 -8.77 -11.44
C GLY A 568 -6.92 -8.29 -11.99
N GLY A 569 -5.87 -9.11 -11.91
CA GLY A 569 -4.51 -8.67 -12.22
C GLY A 569 -3.89 -7.94 -11.03
N HIS A 570 -2.95 -7.02 -11.27
CA HIS A 570 -2.28 -6.27 -10.20
C HIS A 570 -3.28 -5.50 -9.36
N THR A 571 -3.18 -5.66 -8.04
CA THR A 571 -4.06 -4.95 -7.10
C THR A 571 -3.41 -4.82 -5.72
N ASP A 572 -3.64 -3.67 -5.09
CA ASP A 572 -3.27 -3.44 -3.68
C ASP A 572 -4.28 -4.08 -2.70
N MET A 573 -5.36 -4.70 -3.21
CA MET A 573 -6.49 -5.25 -2.45
C MET A 573 -7.26 -4.15 -1.70
N GLY A 574 -7.42 -3.01 -2.38
CA GLY A 574 -8.08 -1.82 -1.86
C GLY A 574 -9.59 -1.98 -1.71
N SER A 575 -10.19 -1.25 -0.77
CA SER A 575 -11.64 -1.20 -0.57
C SER A 575 -12.24 0.01 -1.29
N LEU A 576 -13.14 -0.21 -2.26
CA LEU A 576 -13.72 0.88 -3.04
C LEU A 576 -14.49 1.91 -2.17
N PRO A 577 -15.34 1.51 -1.20
CA PRO A 577 -16.02 2.46 -0.29
C PRO A 577 -15.08 3.34 0.54
N THR A 578 -13.82 2.95 0.69
CA THR A 578 -12.82 3.70 1.45
C THR A 578 -11.96 4.57 0.53
N LEU A 579 -11.44 3.98 -0.55
CA LEU A 579 -10.48 4.65 -1.42
C LEU A 579 -11.12 5.74 -2.28
N LEU A 580 -12.32 5.50 -2.83
CA LEU A 580 -12.95 6.44 -3.74
C LEU A 580 -13.28 7.78 -3.04
N PRO A 581 -13.95 7.82 -1.86
CA PRO A 581 -14.19 9.08 -1.17
C PRO A 581 -12.91 9.81 -0.74
N ALA A 582 -11.87 9.08 -0.33
CA ALA A 582 -10.60 9.65 0.08
C ALA A 582 -9.90 10.37 -1.10
N ILE A 583 -9.85 9.73 -2.27
CA ILE A 583 -9.25 10.33 -3.46
C ILE A 583 -10.14 11.44 -4.05
N ALA A 584 -11.47 11.33 -3.95
CA ALA A 584 -12.37 12.41 -4.33
C ALA A 584 -12.14 13.67 -3.46
N SER A 585 -11.94 13.49 -2.15
CA SER A 585 -11.60 14.59 -1.24
C SER A 585 -10.24 15.20 -1.55
N LEU A 586 -9.25 14.37 -1.92
CA LEU A 586 -7.95 14.84 -2.39
C LEU A 586 -8.08 15.66 -3.68
N ARG A 587 -8.93 15.23 -4.62
CA ARG A 587 -9.24 15.99 -5.84
C ARG A 587 -9.83 17.34 -5.49
N ASP A 588 -10.84 17.38 -4.62
CA ASP A 588 -11.50 18.64 -4.24
C ASP A 588 -10.49 19.62 -3.62
N ALA A 589 -9.60 19.14 -2.74
CA ALA A 589 -8.52 19.96 -2.18
C ALA A 589 -7.52 20.45 -3.25
N ALA A 590 -7.10 19.58 -4.17
CA ALA A 590 -6.17 19.94 -5.26
C ALA A 590 -6.78 20.95 -6.24
N MET A 591 -8.08 20.82 -6.54
CA MET A 591 -8.81 21.74 -7.41
C MET A 591 -9.13 23.08 -6.72
N ALA A 592 -9.26 23.10 -5.39
CA ALA A 592 -9.43 24.34 -4.63
C ALA A 592 -8.12 25.14 -4.46
N ALA A 593 -6.97 24.46 -4.45
CA ALA A 593 -5.67 25.08 -4.21
C ALA A 593 -5.22 26.04 -5.33
N ARG A 594 -5.68 25.84 -6.57
CA ARG A 594 -5.31 26.65 -7.75
C ARG A 594 -6.47 26.68 -8.75
N PRO A 595 -6.63 27.74 -9.56
CA PRO A 595 -7.55 27.71 -10.69
C PRO A 595 -7.12 26.64 -11.71
N HIS A 596 -8.05 25.81 -12.15
CA HIS A 596 -7.84 24.82 -13.21
C HIS A 596 -8.81 25.08 -14.35
N PRO A 597 -8.41 24.88 -15.61
CA PRO A 597 -9.30 25.06 -16.76
C PRO A 597 -10.45 24.03 -16.75
N GLU A 598 -10.23 22.85 -16.20
CA GLU A 598 -11.23 21.80 -16.02
C GLU A 598 -11.05 21.09 -14.67
N ARG A 599 -12.16 20.65 -14.08
CA ARG A 599 -12.14 19.75 -12.91
C ARG A 599 -11.64 18.37 -13.32
N VAL A 600 -10.64 17.85 -12.62
CA VAL A 600 -10.24 16.44 -12.73
C VAL A 600 -11.38 15.56 -12.23
N ARG A 601 -11.83 14.61 -13.04
CA ARG A 601 -12.92 13.68 -12.69
C ARG A 601 -12.35 12.43 -12.04
N VAL A 602 -13.04 11.88 -11.05
CA VAL A 602 -12.63 10.70 -10.28
C VAL A 602 -13.63 9.58 -10.52
N GLY A 603 -13.22 8.58 -11.29
CA GLY A 603 -14.00 7.36 -11.54
C GLY A 603 -13.61 6.20 -10.63
N ALA A 604 -14.35 5.11 -10.76
CA ALA A 604 -14.22 3.91 -9.92
C ALA A 604 -13.97 2.64 -10.74
N ALA A 605 -13.05 1.80 -10.29
CA ALA A 605 -12.76 0.48 -10.81
C ALA A 605 -12.49 -0.52 -9.67
N GLY A 606 -12.53 -1.81 -10.00
CA GLY A 606 -12.39 -2.90 -9.03
C GLY A 606 -13.71 -3.27 -8.36
N GLY A 607 -14.06 -4.55 -8.37
CA GLY A 607 -15.32 -5.06 -7.81
C GLY A 607 -16.60 -4.75 -8.60
N ILE A 608 -16.54 -3.99 -9.70
CA ILE A 608 -17.73 -3.61 -10.48
C ILE A 608 -18.03 -4.69 -11.54
N GLY A 609 -19.03 -5.52 -11.27
CA GLY A 609 -19.54 -6.53 -12.20
C GLY A 609 -21.07 -6.69 -12.20
N THR A 610 -21.78 -5.86 -11.45
CA THR A 610 -23.25 -5.92 -11.34
C THR A 610 -23.85 -4.52 -11.31
N PRO A 611 -25.14 -4.36 -11.63
CA PRO A 611 -25.83 -3.08 -11.49
C PRO A 611 -25.74 -2.49 -10.09
N SER A 612 -25.81 -3.33 -9.05
CA SER A 612 -25.69 -2.91 -7.65
C SER A 612 -24.31 -2.34 -7.31
N ALA A 613 -23.24 -2.95 -7.84
CA ALA A 613 -21.88 -2.45 -7.62
C ALA A 613 -21.65 -1.12 -8.35
N ALA A 614 -22.14 -0.98 -9.59
CA ALA A 614 -22.08 0.28 -10.33
C ALA A 614 -22.91 1.38 -9.64
N PHE A 615 -24.14 1.07 -9.22
CA PHE A 615 -24.97 1.97 -8.41
C PHE A 615 -24.25 2.43 -7.14
N ALA A 616 -23.63 1.51 -6.39
CA ALA A 616 -22.89 1.85 -5.18
C ALA A 616 -21.71 2.79 -5.46
N ALA A 617 -20.96 2.57 -6.55
CA ALA A 617 -19.86 3.45 -6.95
C ALA A 617 -20.35 4.89 -7.25
N PHE A 618 -21.46 5.04 -7.98
CA PHE A 618 -22.05 6.36 -8.23
C PHE A 618 -22.56 7.02 -6.94
N MET A 619 -23.16 6.25 -6.02
CA MET A 619 -23.59 6.77 -4.72
C MET A 619 -22.44 7.22 -3.82
N LEU A 620 -21.23 6.68 -4.03
CA LEU A 620 -20.00 7.11 -3.37
C LEU A 620 -19.35 8.33 -4.04
N GLY A 621 -19.92 8.83 -5.14
CA GLY A 621 -19.44 10.02 -5.86
C GLY A 621 -18.53 9.75 -7.05
N ALA A 622 -18.55 8.53 -7.63
CA ALA A 622 -17.81 8.27 -8.86
C ALA A 622 -18.36 9.11 -10.03
N ASP A 623 -17.48 9.82 -10.73
CA ASP A 623 -17.81 10.58 -11.94
C ASP A 623 -18.01 9.65 -13.15
N TYR A 624 -17.44 8.44 -13.13
CA TYR A 624 -17.66 7.35 -14.11
C TYR A 624 -17.25 6.00 -13.50
N VAL A 625 -17.65 4.89 -14.12
CA VAL A 625 -17.21 3.54 -13.71
C VAL A 625 -16.38 2.86 -14.79
N LEU A 626 -15.46 2.00 -14.38
CA LEU A 626 -14.61 1.22 -15.26
C LEU A 626 -14.64 -0.26 -14.86
N THR A 627 -14.80 -1.13 -15.87
CA THR A 627 -14.85 -2.59 -15.69
C THR A 627 -13.67 -3.28 -16.36
N GLY A 628 -13.34 -4.50 -15.88
CA GLY A 628 -12.21 -5.29 -16.38
C GLY A 628 -12.55 -6.78 -16.50
N SER A 629 -12.62 -7.50 -15.38
CA SER A 629 -12.78 -8.97 -15.37
C SER A 629 -13.98 -9.49 -16.18
N ILE A 630 -15.12 -8.79 -16.14
CA ILE A 630 -16.31 -9.18 -16.91
C ILE A 630 -16.08 -9.05 -18.43
N ASN A 631 -15.26 -8.09 -18.85
CA ASN A 631 -14.98 -7.82 -20.27
C ASN A 631 -14.06 -8.89 -20.86
N GLN A 632 -13.27 -9.58 -20.04
CA GLN A 632 -12.47 -10.72 -20.48
C GLN A 632 -13.33 -11.93 -20.89
N CYS A 633 -14.55 -12.04 -20.34
CA CYS A 633 -15.49 -13.13 -20.63
C CYS A 633 -16.49 -12.72 -21.72
N THR A 634 -15.97 -12.21 -22.84
CA THR A 634 -16.74 -11.73 -24.00
C THR A 634 -16.19 -12.31 -25.30
N PRO A 635 -16.98 -12.40 -26.38
CA PRO A 635 -16.47 -12.84 -27.68
C PRO A 635 -15.30 -11.98 -28.18
N GLU A 636 -15.36 -10.68 -27.94
CA GLU A 636 -14.38 -9.72 -28.45
C GLU A 636 -13.03 -9.78 -27.70
N ALA A 637 -12.98 -10.29 -26.48
CA ALA A 637 -11.72 -10.37 -25.72
C ALA A 637 -10.67 -11.26 -26.40
N GLY A 638 -9.43 -10.77 -26.47
CA GLY A 638 -8.27 -11.44 -27.08
C GLY A 638 -7.67 -12.52 -26.19
N THR A 639 -8.47 -13.51 -25.80
CA THR A 639 -8.04 -14.69 -25.04
C THR A 639 -8.73 -15.94 -25.58
N SER A 640 -8.25 -17.12 -25.20
CA SER A 640 -8.78 -18.38 -25.73
C SER A 640 -10.22 -18.67 -25.27
N ASP A 641 -10.97 -19.38 -26.10
CA ASP A 641 -12.30 -19.90 -25.74
C ASP A 641 -12.25 -20.72 -24.45
N ALA A 642 -11.18 -21.49 -24.23
CA ALA A 642 -11.00 -22.28 -23.02
C ALA A 642 -10.92 -21.41 -21.74
N VAL A 643 -10.31 -20.23 -21.83
CA VAL A 643 -10.31 -19.24 -20.73
C VAL A 643 -11.71 -18.67 -20.54
N LYS A 644 -12.41 -18.30 -21.62
CA LYS A 644 -13.76 -17.75 -21.55
C LYS A 644 -14.76 -18.75 -20.96
N ASP A 645 -14.63 -20.03 -21.29
CA ASP A 645 -15.39 -21.13 -20.70
C ASP A 645 -15.14 -21.23 -19.19
N ILE A 646 -13.89 -21.07 -18.71
CA ILE A 646 -13.57 -21.05 -17.28
C ILE A 646 -14.23 -19.83 -16.61
N LEU A 647 -14.01 -18.64 -17.15
CA LEU A 647 -14.52 -17.37 -16.61
C LEU A 647 -16.04 -17.38 -16.46
N ALA A 648 -16.77 -17.98 -17.40
CA ALA A 648 -18.23 -18.08 -17.36
C ALA A 648 -18.76 -18.95 -16.21
N THR A 649 -17.92 -19.80 -15.62
CA THR A 649 -18.29 -20.73 -14.54
C THR A 649 -17.87 -20.28 -13.14
N LEU A 650 -17.13 -19.17 -13.03
CA LEU A 650 -16.62 -18.69 -11.76
C LEU A 650 -17.75 -18.15 -10.87
N ASP A 651 -17.63 -18.39 -9.57
CA ASP A 651 -18.38 -17.74 -8.51
C ASP A 651 -17.49 -16.71 -7.78
N VAL A 652 -18.05 -15.93 -6.86
CA VAL A 652 -17.37 -14.81 -6.17
C VAL A 652 -16.12 -15.27 -5.42
N ALA A 653 -16.13 -16.48 -4.86
CA ALA A 653 -15.03 -17.04 -4.10
C ALA A 653 -14.00 -17.82 -4.96
N ASP A 654 -14.17 -17.84 -6.29
CA ASP A 654 -13.34 -18.64 -7.19
C ASP A 654 -12.11 -17.89 -7.72
N THR A 655 -11.70 -16.81 -7.04
CA THR A 655 -10.46 -16.07 -7.26
C THR A 655 -9.52 -16.18 -6.06
N ASP A 656 -8.23 -15.95 -6.29
CA ASP A 656 -7.20 -15.97 -5.25
C ASP A 656 -6.05 -15.02 -5.61
N TYR A 657 -5.18 -14.73 -4.65
CA TYR A 657 -4.00 -13.90 -4.87
C TYR A 657 -2.77 -14.76 -5.14
N ALA A 658 -2.05 -14.41 -6.20
CA ALA A 658 -0.78 -15.01 -6.58
C ALA A 658 0.32 -13.93 -6.65
N PRO A 659 1.60 -14.30 -6.55
CA PRO A 659 2.71 -13.39 -6.86
C PRO A 659 2.58 -12.80 -8.27
N ALA A 660 2.95 -11.54 -8.44
CA ALA A 660 3.08 -10.93 -9.77
C ALA A 660 4.40 -11.39 -10.42
N GLY A 661 4.40 -11.70 -11.72
CA GLY A 661 5.61 -12.19 -12.39
C GLY A 661 6.65 -11.10 -12.67
N ASP A 662 6.19 -9.89 -12.99
CA ASP A 662 7.01 -8.70 -13.27
C ASP A 662 7.72 -8.16 -12.01
N MET A 663 7.01 -8.12 -10.88
CA MET A 663 7.52 -7.67 -9.56
C MET A 663 7.62 -8.84 -8.56
N PHE A 664 8.02 -10.01 -9.05
CA PHE A 664 8.07 -11.26 -8.28
C PHE A 664 8.94 -11.12 -7.02
N GLU A 665 10.12 -10.53 -7.17
CA GLU A 665 11.11 -10.37 -6.12
C GLU A 665 10.61 -9.48 -4.98
N LEU A 666 9.79 -8.47 -5.29
CA LEU A 666 9.21 -7.51 -4.35
C LEU A 666 7.97 -8.06 -3.61
N GLY A 667 7.46 -9.23 -4.01
CA GLY A 667 6.29 -9.84 -3.41
C GLY A 667 4.97 -9.17 -3.76
N SER A 668 4.95 -8.40 -4.86
CA SER A 668 3.73 -7.84 -5.43
C SER A 668 2.73 -8.95 -5.77
N ARG A 669 1.44 -8.62 -5.75
CA ARG A 669 0.36 -9.58 -5.87
C ARG A 669 -0.56 -9.22 -7.03
N VAL A 670 -1.06 -10.28 -7.68
CA VAL A 670 -2.13 -10.21 -8.66
C VAL A 670 -3.29 -11.09 -8.20
N GLN A 671 -4.52 -10.69 -8.54
CA GLN A 671 -5.70 -11.52 -8.35
C GLN A 671 -5.99 -12.34 -9.62
N VAL A 672 -6.20 -13.64 -9.45
CA VAL A 672 -6.30 -14.63 -10.52
C VAL A 672 -7.45 -15.61 -10.27
N ALA A 673 -7.99 -16.20 -11.34
CA ALA A 673 -8.94 -17.29 -11.24
C ALA A 673 -8.29 -18.53 -10.59
N ARG A 674 -9.05 -19.19 -9.71
CA ARG A 674 -8.62 -20.37 -8.96
C ARG A 674 -9.39 -21.64 -9.32
N LYS A 675 -10.70 -21.55 -9.58
CA LYS A 675 -11.51 -22.75 -9.84
C LYS A 675 -11.05 -23.47 -11.10
N GLY A 676 -10.78 -24.77 -10.95
CA GLY A 676 -10.28 -25.61 -12.04
C GLY A 676 -8.81 -25.35 -12.43
N LEU A 677 -8.11 -24.45 -11.72
CA LEU A 677 -6.75 -24.04 -12.01
C LEU A 677 -5.83 -24.29 -10.81
N LEU A 678 -4.59 -24.65 -11.08
CA LEU A 678 -3.54 -24.88 -10.10
C LEU A 678 -2.51 -23.75 -10.10
N PHE A 679 -2.55 -22.84 -11.08
CA PHE A 679 -1.64 -21.70 -11.17
C PHE A 679 -1.48 -20.94 -9.85
N PRO A 680 -2.54 -20.50 -9.14
CA PRO A 680 -2.36 -19.67 -7.94
C PRO A 680 -1.58 -20.41 -6.85
N VAL A 681 -1.88 -21.69 -6.63
CA VAL A 681 -1.19 -22.53 -5.64
C VAL A 681 0.26 -22.78 -6.05
N ARG A 682 0.50 -23.03 -7.34
CA ARG A 682 1.83 -23.29 -7.89
C ARG A 682 2.73 -22.04 -7.84
N ALA A 683 2.21 -20.90 -8.26
CA ALA A 683 2.88 -19.60 -8.22
C ALA A 683 3.25 -19.20 -6.78
N ASN A 684 2.32 -19.35 -5.82
CA ASN A 684 2.60 -19.12 -4.40
C ASN A 684 3.72 -20.05 -3.89
N LYS A 685 3.70 -21.34 -4.27
CA LYS A 685 4.74 -22.29 -3.87
C LYS A 685 6.12 -21.90 -4.41
N LEU A 686 6.22 -21.45 -5.66
CA LEU A 686 7.48 -20.96 -6.24
C LEU A 686 7.99 -19.74 -5.47
N TYR A 687 7.10 -18.81 -5.09
CA TYR A 687 7.48 -17.65 -4.30
C TYR A 687 7.92 -18.00 -2.87
N ASP A 688 7.25 -18.94 -2.22
CA ASP A 688 7.69 -19.44 -0.90
C ASP A 688 9.09 -20.05 -0.98
N LEU A 689 9.36 -20.85 -2.02
CA LEU A 689 10.70 -21.42 -2.26
C LEU A 689 11.73 -20.33 -2.53
N TYR A 690 11.39 -19.34 -3.35
CA TYR A 690 12.25 -18.19 -3.60
C TYR A 690 12.61 -17.46 -2.30
N ARG A 691 11.66 -17.29 -1.38
CA ARG A 691 11.92 -16.63 -0.09
C ARG A 691 12.78 -17.46 0.85
N LEU A 692 12.65 -18.78 0.82
CA LEU A 692 13.30 -19.69 1.77
C LEU A 692 14.73 -20.07 1.38
N HIS A 693 15.07 -20.05 0.09
CA HIS A 693 16.33 -20.58 -0.43
C HIS A 693 17.15 -19.49 -1.12
N GLU A 694 18.48 -19.50 -1.00
CA GLU A 694 19.34 -18.53 -1.69
C GLU A 694 19.69 -18.99 -3.11
N ARG A 695 19.65 -20.30 -3.35
CA ARG A 695 19.95 -20.92 -4.63
C ARG A 695 18.87 -21.94 -4.98
N ILE A 696 18.67 -22.18 -6.28
CA ILE A 696 17.75 -23.23 -6.72
C ILE A 696 18.22 -24.62 -6.28
N GLU A 697 19.55 -24.81 -6.18
CA GLU A 697 20.15 -26.08 -5.74
C GLU A 697 19.93 -26.37 -4.24
N ASP A 698 19.57 -25.37 -3.43
CA ASP A 698 19.27 -25.56 -2.00
C ASP A 698 17.90 -26.22 -1.77
N ILE A 699 17.06 -26.29 -2.82
CA ILE A 699 15.72 -26.87 -2.74
C ILE A 699 15.84 -28.40 -2.74
N ALA A 700 15.18 -29.05 -1.78
CA ALA A 700 15.18 -30.50 -1.64
C ALA A 700 14.92 -31.20 -3.00
N PRO A 701 15.75 -32.18 -3.44
CA PRO A 701 15.66 -32.76 -4.78
C PRO A 701 14.29 -33.34 -5.13
N ALA A 702 13.57 -33.91 -4.16
CA ALA A 702 12.21 -34.41 -4.37
C ALA A 702 11.21 -33.28 -4.71
N THR A 703 11.41 -32.09 -4.14
CA THR A 703 10.59 -30.90 -4.45
C THR A 703 10.92 -30.36 -5.83
N LEU A 704 12.20 -30.25 -6.20
CA LEU A 704 12.61 -29.82 -7.55
C LEU A 704 12.05 -30.76 -8.63
N ARG A 705 12.20 -32.08 -8.48
CA ARG A 705 11.62 -33.06 -9.42
C ARG A 705 10.10 -32.90 -9.57
N ARG A 706 9.40 -32.54 -8.49
CA ARG A 706 7.96 -32.27 -8.55
C ARG A 706 7.65 -30.99 -9.30
N ILE A 707 8.46 -29.94 -9.17
CA ILE A 707 8.31 -28.69 -9.93
C ILE A 707 8.55 -28.95 -11.42
N GLU A 708 9.65 -29.61 -11.77
CA GLU A 708 9.96 -29.99 -13.15
C GLU A 708 8.82 -30.78 -13.80
N ARG A 709 8.35 -31.84 -13.13
CA ARG A 709 7.29 -32.70 -13.65
C ARG A 709 5.90 -32.07 -13.66
N ASN A 710 5.54 -31.29 -12.64
CA ASN A 710 4.15 -30.85 -12.46
C ASN A 710 3.91 -29.40 -12.88
N TYR A 711 4.95 -28.55 -12.90
CA TYR A 711 4.84 -27.10 -13.10
C TYR A 711 5.47 -26.73 -14.44
N PHE A 712 6.78 -27.01 -14.59
CA PHE A 712 7.53 -26.56 -15.78
C PHE A 712 7.34 -27.49 -16.99
N LYS A 713 7.03 -28.76 -16.74
CA LYS A 713 7.00 -29.83 -17.75
C LYS A 713 8.33 -29.96 -18.51
N ARG A 714 9.40 -29.54 -17.84
CA ARG A 714 10.78 -29.39 -18.32
C ARG A 714 11.70 -29.50 -17.12
N SER A 715 12.95 -29.87 -17.35
CA SER A 715 13.98 -29.77 -16.31
C SER A 715 14.29 -28.30 -16.00
N VAL A 716 14.86 -28.05 -14.83
CA VAL A 716 15.36 -26.72 -14.46
C VAL A 716 16.42 -26.23 -15.46
N ASP A 717 17.26 -27.14 -15.97
CA ASP A 717 18.31 -26.79 -16.93
C ASP A 717 17.74 -26.39 -18.30
N GLU A 718 16.70 -27.08 -18.76
CA GLU A 718 15.98 -26.71 -19.99
C GLU A 718 15.33 -25.32 -19.86
N VAL A 719 14.68 -25.06 -18.73
CA VAL A 719 14.08 -23.74 -18.44
C VAL A 719 15.16 -22.66 -18.36
N TRP A 720 16.29 -22.95 -17.72
CA TRP A 720 17.40 -22.01 -17.65
C TRP A 720 17.98 -21.71 -19.03
N ALA A 721 18.18 -22.71 -19.89
CA ALA A 721 18.64 -22.51 -21.26
C ALA A 721 17.66 -21.66 -22.10
N GLU A 722 16.35 -21.78 -21.87
CA GLU A 722 15.35 -20.89 -22.47
C GLU A 722 15.48 -19.44 -21.96
N CYS A 723 15.70 -19.27 -20.65
CA CYS A 723 15.98 -17.96 -20.07
C CYS A 723 17.25 -17.34 -20.66
N GLU A 724 18.35 -18.10 -20.77
CA GLU A 724 19.62 -17.61 -21.31
C GLU A 724 19.47 -17.09 -22.74
N ARG A 725 18.75 -17.83 -23.60
CA ARG A 725 18.47 -17.38 -24.97
C ARG A 725 17.65 -16.08 -24.98
N TRP A 726 16.52 -16.06 -24.27
CA TRP A 726 15.62 -14.90 -24.31
C TRP A 726 16.26 -13.64 -23.71
N TYR A 727 16.85 -13.76 -22.52
CA TYR A 727 17.52 -12.64 -21.86
C TYR A 727 18.80 -12.23 -22.59
N GLY A 728 19.53 -13.15 -23.21
CA GLY A 728 20.71 -12.80 -24.02
C GLY A 728 20.36 -11.90 -25.20
N GLU A 729 19.24 -12.16 -25.87
CA GLU A 729 18.77 -11.36 -27.01
C GLU A 729 18.14 -10.02 -26.60
N HIS A 730 17.37 -10.01 -25.51
CA HIS A 730 16.51 -8.86 -25.18
C HIS A 730 17.05 -7.98 -24.05
N ARG A 731 17.76 -8.57 -23.08
CA ARG A 731 18.17 -7.95 -21.81
C ARG A 731 19.49 -8.54 -21.28
N PRO A 732 20.60 -8.48 -22.05
CA PRO A 732 21.85 -9.15 -21.73
C PRO A 732 22.46 -8.73 -20.38
N GLU A 733 22.18 -7.52 -19.93
CA GLU A 733 22.59 -7.01 -18.62
C GLU A 733 21.95 -7.76 -17.45
N LEU A 734 20.70 -8.21 -17.58
CA LEU A 734 20.03 -9.02 -16.57
C LEU A 734 20.61 -10.44 -16.51
N LEU A 735 20.98 -10.99 -17.68
CA LEU A 735 21.64 -12.29 -17.77
C LEU A 735 23.03 -12.25 -17.11
N ALA A 736 23.82 -11.21 -17.38
CA ALA A 736 25.13 -11.03 -16.75
C ALA A 736 25.04 -10.95 -15.21
N ARG A 737 24.03 -10.23 -14.69
CA ARG A 737 23.76 -10.16 -13.24
C ARG A 737 23.36 -11.52 -12.65
N ALA A 738 22.60 -12.33 -13.39
CA ALA A 738 22.19 -13.65 -12.94
C ALA A 738 23.37 -14.63 -12.83
N ALA A 739 24.41 -14.48 -13.65
CA ALA A 739 25.65 -15.25 -13.51
C ALA A 739 26.37 -14.96 -12.18
N ALA A 740 26.26 -13.73 -11.67
CA ALA A 740 26.86 -13.32 -10.40
C ALA A 740 25.94 -13.53 -9.17
N SER A 741 24.67 -13.90 -9.36
CA SER A 741 23.67 -14.03 -8.29
C SER A 741 22.79 -15.26 -8.47
N PRO A 742 23.07 -16.36 -7.73
CA PRO A 742 22.25 -17.58 -7.75
C PRO A 742 20.78 -17.33 -7.42
N LYS A 743 20.51 -16.34 -6.56
CA LYS A 743 19.16 -15.91 -6.19
C LYS A 743 18.41 -15.34 -7.38
N GLN A 744 19.09 -14.50 -8.16
CA GLN A 744 18.52 -13.88 -9.35
C GLN A 744 18.31 -14.93 -10.46
N ARG A 745 19.24 -15.89 -10.62
CA ARG A 745 19.05 -17.05 -11.50
C ARG A 745 17.79 -17.84 -11.11
N MET A 746 17.60 -18.14 -9.82
CA MET A 746 16.39 -18.82 -9.34
C MET A 746 15.12 -17.99 -9.62
N ALA A 747 15.15 -16.67 -9.39
CA ALA A 747 14.03 -15.79 -9.70
C ALA A 747 13.66 -15.84 -11.19
N MET A 748 14.64 -15.78 -12.10
CA MET A 748 14.41 -15.83 -13.55
C MET A 748 13.79 -17.17 -13.98
N ILE A 749 14.28 -18.29 -13.43
CA ILE A 749 13.71 -19.63 -13.67
C ILE A 749 12.25 -19.70 -13.20
N PHE A 750 11.94 -19.12 -12.04
CA PHE A 750 10.55 -19.10 -11.54
C PHE A 750 9.67 -18.14 -12.34
N LYS A 751 10.18 -16.97 -12.74
CA LYS A 751 9.48 -15.97 -13.57
C LYS A 751 9.14 -16.52 -14.95
N TRP A 752 9.94 -17.44 -15.50
CA TRP A 752 9.61 -18.17 -16.72
C TRP A 752 8.24 -18.85 -16.63
N TYR A 753 7.89 -19.45 -15.48
CA TYR A 753 6.59 -20.12 -15.30
C TYR A 753 5.42 -19.14 -15.46
N PHE A 754 5.53 -17.91 -14.98
CA PHE A 754 4.49 -16.88 -15.16
C PHE A 754 4.31 -16.50 -16.64
N ALA A 755 5.42 -16.26 -17.35
CA ALA A 755 5.37 -15.97 -18.77
C ALA A 755 4.82 -17.15 -19.60
N HIS A 756 5.20 -18.38 -19.23
CA HIS A 756 4.75 -19.61 -19.86
C HIS A 756 3.24 -19.84 -19.65
N THR A 757 2.76 -19.76 -18.41
CA THR A 757 1.36 -19.99 -18.05
C THR A 757 0.40 -18.93 -18.58
N SER A 758 0.84 -17.67 -18.66
CA SER A 758 0.10 -16.63 -19.39
C SER A 758 -0.04 -16.98 -20.88
N ARG A 759 1.03 -17.47 -21.52
CA ARG A 759 0.99 -17.88 -22.94
C ARG A 759 0.05 -19.05 -23.18
N LEU A 760 0.08 -20.07 -22.30
CA LEU A 760 -0.82 -21.22 -22.38
C LEU A 760 -2.30 -20.78 -22.34
N ALA A 761 -2.63 -19.83 -21.47
CA ALA A 761 -3.98 -19.30 -21.34
C ALA A 761 -4.41 -18.54 -22.61
N LEU A 762 -3.52 -17.72 -23.18
CA LEU A 762 -3.78 -16.96 -24.41
C LEU A 762 -3.98 -17.89 -25.62
N THR A 763 -3.15 -18.93 -25.76
CA THR A 763 -3.23 -19.85 -26.92
C THR A 763 -4.28 -20.95 -26.75
N GLY A 764 -4.81 -21.16 -25.55
CA GLY A 764 -5.78 -22.23 -25.30
C GLY A 764 -5.16 -23.63 -25.36
N ALA A 765 -3.88 -23.76 -24.98
CA ALA A 765 -3.17 -25.03 -25.00
C ALA A 765 -3.85 -26.09 -24.09
N ALA A 766 -4.33 -27.20 -24.67
CA ALA A 766 -5.11 -28.21 -23.96
C ALA A 766 -4.27 -29.00 -22.93
N GLU A 767 -3.02 -29.31 -23.28
CA GLU A 767 -2.11 -30.21 -22.54
C GLU A 767 -1.83 -29.76 -21.09
N GLN A 768 -1.95 -28.45 -20.83
CA GLN A 768 -1.60 -27.81 -19.57
C GLN A 768 -2.68 -26.83 -19.11
N ARG A 769 -3.96 -27.13 -19.38
CA ARG A 769 -5.10 -26.27 -18.98
C ARG A 769 -5.10 -25.89 -17.50
N SER A 770 -4.70 -26.81 -16.61
CA SER A 770 -4.64 -26.53 -15.16
C SER A 770 -3.64 -25.43 -14.78
N ASP A 771 -2.69 -25.12 -15.66
CA ASP A 771 -1.63 -24.13 -15.42
C ASP A 771 -1.99 -22.72 -15.90
N TYR A 772 -3.17 -22.50 -16.49
CA TYR A 772 -3.50 -21.17 -17.02
C TYR A 772 -3.40 -20.09 -15.95
N GLN A 773 -2.65 -19.04 -16.26
CA GLN A 773 -2.68 -17.80 -15.51
C GLN A 773 -3.77 -16.90 -16.09
N VAL A 774 -4.90 -16.79 -15.39
CA VAL A 774 -6.03 -15.94 -15.79
C VAL A 774 -6.24 -14.86 -14.74
N HIS A 775 -5.92 -13.60 -15.07
CA HIS A 775 -6.15 -12.44 -14.20
C HIS A 775 -7.66 -12.17 -14.08
N CYS A 776 -8.22 -12.30 -12.88
CA CYS A 776 -9.66 -12.16 -12.68
C CYS A 776 -9.95 -11.83 -11.21
N GLY A 777 -10.88 -10.91 -10.97
CA GLY A 777 -11.38 -10.56 -9.64
C GLY A 777 -12.79 -11.11 -9.38
N PRO A 778 -13.33 -10.91 -8.17
CA PRO A 778 -14.63 -11.44 -7.73
C PRO A 778 -15.81 -10.85 -8.50
N SER A 779 -15.62 -9.72 -9.19
CA SER A 779 -16.63 -9.09 -10.04
C SER A 779 -17.12 -10.01 -11.17
N MET A 780 -16.28 -10.93 -11.65
CA MET A 780 -16.69 -11.95 -12.63
C MET A 780 -17.71 -12.93 -12.02
N GLY A 781 -17.46 -13.41 -10.80
CA GLY A 781 -18.39 -14.27 -10.09
C GLY A 781 -19.72 -13.59 -9.79
N ALA A 782 -19.68 -12.33 -9.35
CA ALA A 782 -20.88 -11.54 -9.10
C ALA A 782 -21.68 -11.30 -10.40
N PHE A 783 -20.99 -11.03 -11.51
CA PHE A 783 -21.62 -10.93 -12.83
C PHE A 783 -22.30 -12.24 -13.23
N ASN A 784 -21.60 -13.38 -13.10
CA ASN A 784 -22.15 -14.70 -13.43
C ASN A 784 -23.40 -15.03 -12.61
N GLN A 785 -23.44 -14.65 -11.33
CA GLN A 785 -24.63 -14.80 -10.51
C GLN A 785 -25.78 -13.92 -11.02
N TRP A 786 -25.50 -12.67 -11.39
CA TRP A 786 -26.50 -11.72 -11.88
C TRP A 786 -27.12 -12.15 -13.21
N VAL A 787 -26.34 -12.69 -14.14
CA VAL A 787 -26.82 -13.09 -15.48
C VAL A 787 -27.33 -14.54 -15.56
N ARG A 788 -27.32 -15.29 -14.45
CA ARG A 788 -27.78 -16.69 -14.42
C ARG A 788 -29.24 -16.80 -14.85
N GLY A 789 -29.54 -17.73 -15.74
CA GLY A 789 -30.87 -17.96 -16.31
C GLY A 789 -31.28 -16.95 -17.38
N THR A 790 -30.39 -16.03 -17.77
CA THR A 790 -30.66 -15.01 -18.80
C THR A 790 -29.94 -15.33 -20.12
N ALA A 791 -30.24 -14.58 -21.18
CA ALA A 791 -29.53 -14.70 -22.46
C ALA A 791 -28.03 -14.38 -22.37
N LEU A 792 -27.58 -13.69 -21.31
CA LEU A 792 -26.16 -13.36 -21.07
C LEU A 792 -25.41 -14.46 -20.28
N GLU A 793 -26.08 -15.53 -19.87
CA GLU A 793 -25.42 -16.67 -19.20
C GLU A 793 -24.31 -17.30 -20.07
N PRO A 794 -24.54 -17.69 -21.34
CA PRO A 794 -23.46 -18.15 -22.21
C PRO A 794 -22.53 -17.01 -22.62
N TRP A 795 -21.21 -17.17 -22.44
CA TRP A 795 -20.26 -16.11 -22.77
C TRP A 795 -20.27 -15.71 -24.26
N ARG A 796 -20.68 -16.61 -25.14
CA ARG A 796 -20.81 -16.33 -26.57
C ARG A 796 -21.85 -15.25 -26.90
N ALA A 797 -22.77 -14.96 -25.97
CA ALA A 797 -23.75 -13.88 -26.07
C ALA A 797 -23.36 -12.62 -25.26
N ARG A 798 -22.22 -12.64 -24.55
CA ARG A 798 -21.77 -11.55 -23.68
C ARG A 798 -21.00 -10.50 -24.47
N HIS A 799 -21.70 -9.69 -25.26
CA HIS A 799 -21.05 -8.60 -25.97
C HIS A 799 -20.71 -7.43 -25.03
N VAL A 800 -19.47 -6.93 -25.12
CA VAL A 800 -18.90 -5.96 -24.16
C VAL A 800 -19.71 -4.65 -24.04
N ASP A 801 -20.28 -4.16 -25.14
CA ASP A 801 -21.13 -2.97 -25.21
C ASP A 801 -22.51 -3.21 -24.58
N GLN A 802 -23.11 -4.38 -24.86
CA GLN A 802 -24.40 -4.77 -24.28
C GLN A 802 -24.32 -5.00 -22.77
N ILE A 803 -23.19 -5.53 -22.29
CA ILE A 803 -22.92 -5.63 -20.85
C ILE A 803 -22.86 -4.25 -20.21
N ALA A 804 -22.18 -3.28 -20.85
CA ALA A 804 -22.13 -1.91 -20.35
C ALA A 804 -23.52 -1.29 -20.23
N ASP A 805 -24.37 -1.49 -21.25
CA ASP A 805 -25.77 -1.04 -21.25
C ASP A 805 -26.57 -1.66 -20.11
N ALA A 806 -26.55 -2.98 -20.01
CA ALA A 806 -27.32 -3.70 -18.98
C ALA A 806 -26.88 -3.31 -17.55
N LEU A 807 -25.58 -3.07 -17.33
CA LEU A 807 -25.06 -2.59 -16.05
C LEU A 807 -25.55 -1.19 -15.72
N MET A 808 -25.43 -0.25 -16.66
CA MET A 808 -25.76 1.16 -16.44
C MET A 808 -27.28 1.38 -16.35
N GLU A 809 -28.07 0.69 -17.18
CA GLU A 809 -29.53 0.71 -17.09
C GLU A 809 -30.03 0.11 -15.78
N GLY A 810 -29.45 -1.02 -15.36
CA GLY A 810 -29.77 -1.64 -14.08
C GLY A 810 -29.40 -0.73 -12.89
N ALA A 811 -28.25 -0.05 -12.95
CA ALA A 811 -27.84 0.88 -11.91
C ALA A 811 -28.80 2.08 -11.81
N ALA A 812 -29.25 2.61 -12.96
CA ALA A 812 -30.24 3.68 -13.01
C ALA A 812 -31.60 3.20 -12.48
N ALA A 813 -32.00 1.97 -12.76
CA ALA A 813 -33.21 1.37 -12.20
C ALA A 813 -33.13 1.27 -10.67
N LEU A 814 -32.01 0.81 -10.12
CA LEU A 814 -31.78 0.74 -8.67
C LEU A 814 -31.82 2.13 -8.04
N LEU A 815 -31.26 3.15 -8.69
CA LEU A 815 -31.33 4.54 -8.23
C LEU A 815 -32.79 4.99 -8.10
N ARG A 816 -33.62 4.76 -9.12
CA ARG A 816 -35.05 5.08 -9.11
C ARG A 816 -35.80 4.33 -8.01
N GLU A 817 -35.56 3.03 -7.88
CA GLU A 817 -36.22 2.16 -6.89
C GLU A 817 -35.86 2.53 -5.45
N ARG A 818 -34.58 2.81 -5.18
CA ARG A 818 -34.07 3.00 -3.82
C ARG A 818 -34.22 4.43 -3.31
N LEU A 819 -34.04 5.45 -4.17
CA LEU A 819 -34.18 6.85 -3.77
C LEU A 819 -35.61 7.37 -3.84
N GLY A 820 -36.45 6.81 -4.73
CA GLY A 820 -37.85 7.22 -4.89
C GLY A 820 -38.64 7.28 -3.58
N PRO A 821 -38.61 6.23 -2.72
CA PRO A 821 -39.28 6.24 -1.43
C PRO A 821 -38.75 7.30 -0.45
N TRP A 822 -37.45 7.63 -0.50
CA TRP A 822 -36.85 8.64 0.38
C TRP A 822 -37.25 10.06 -0.02
N LEU A 823 -37.24 10.34 -1.32
CA LEU A 823 -37.70 11.62 -1.88
C LEU A 823 -39.21 11.81 -1.70
N GLY A 824 -39.99 10.73 -1.85
CA GLY A 824 -41.43 10.75 -1.59
C GLY A 824 -41.77 11.07 -0.13
N ARG A 825 -41.03 10.53 0.84
CA ARG A 825 -41.22 10.85 2.27
C ARG A 825 -40.79 12.28 2.62
N ALA A 826 -39.74 12.79 1.99
CA ALA A 826 -39.30 14.18 2.18
C ALA A 826 -40.34 15.19 1.65
N SER A 827 -41.08 14.84 0.59
CA SER A 827 -42.18 15.68 0.07
C SER A 827 -43.41 15.73 1.00
N THR A 828 -43.54 14.78 1.93
CA THR A 828 -44.65 14.73 2.91
C THR A 828 -44.34 15.38 4.25
N SER A 829 -43.14 15.97 4.42
CA SER A 829 -42.74 16.65 5.64
C SER A 829 -42.46 18.14 5.40
N GLU A 830 -43.50 18.94 5.17
CA GLU A 830 -43.45 20.36 5.49
C GLU A 830 -43.51 20.51 7.02
N GLY A 831 -42.48 21.10 7.64
CA GLY A 831 -42.56 21.60 9.02
C GLY A 831 -41.47 21.19 10.01
N GLY A 832 -40.37 20.55 9.60
CA GLY A 832 -39.26 20.22 10.50
C GLY A 832 -37.97 20.93 10.12
N SER A 833 -37.57 21.96 10.86
CA SER A 833 -36.24 22.57 10.75
C SER A 833 -35.14 21.52 10.89
N LEU A 834 -34.27 21.39 9.88
CA LEU A 834 -33.08 20.54 9.94
C LEU A 834 -32.18 20.97 11.10
N PRO A 835 -31.74 20.07 12.00
CA PRO A 835 -30.77 20.42 13.02
C PRO A 835 -29.41 20.71 12.38
N ALA A 836 -28.75 21.77 12.84
CA ALA A 836 -27.44 22.18 12.36
C ALA A 836 -26.39 21.07 12.57
N VAL A 837 -25.59 20.82 11.52
CA VAL A 837 -24.41 19.95 11.57
C VAL A 837 -23.44 20.50 12.62
N PRO A 838 -22.96 19.71 13.60
CA PRO A 838 -21.94 20.18 14.52
C PRO A 838 -20.64 20.42 13.75
N ARG A 839 -20.14 21.66 13.76
CA ARG A 839 -18.74 21.93 13.42
C ARG A 839 -17.90 21.26 14.50
N LEU A 840 -17.18 20.20 14.14
CA LEU A 840 -16.11 19.67 14.98
C LEU A 840 -15.01 20.74 15.01
N GLY A 841 -14.84 21.37 16.16
CA GLY A 841 -13.91 22.46 16.38
C GLY A 841 -12.47 21.98 16.57
N SER A 842 -11.56 22.86 16.13
CA SER A 842 -10.13 23.03 16.45
C SER A 842 -9.24 21.80 16.55
#